data_AF-D2W263-F1
#
_entry.id   AF-D2W263-F1
#
_cell.length_a   1.000
_cell.length_b   1.000
_cell.length_c   1.000
_cell.angle_alpha   90.00
_cell.angle_beta   90.00
_cell.angle_gamma   90.00
#
_symmetry.space_group_name_H-M   'P 1'
#
loop_
_entity.id
_entity.type
_entity.pdbx_description
1 polymer ?
#
loop_
_entity_poly.entity_id
_entity_poly.type
_entity_poly.pdbx_seq_one_letter_code
_entity_poly.pdbx_strand_id
1 'polypeptide(L)'
;MRSKLESDSEPKTTSSNNTTNGTQEAEEQQFDYVEKEIDEDLICSICLLPFVDPISHNSDACGNTFCLKCVEKVSDCPMCREVDFKKNCSSAKTIAKLLDKLKVKCGMCKNIVLRGELKVHQEKYCPLHEAYQQVEEFKKKLEQEFQQKSEKLQREHEELIEIVKAEMEQHLREAKENLAKLEENLLQQFKKKEELLESNMKERESRILTREKLENSNKPIHINVRGTIMTVSLGDFIHNERESDNLFKKMFTGQHPCYQTPSKQFDDSIYFIDCDPNVFKHMIEWLQYGEIAELSNDMRRSVLNACKKFGLTNMSNDLSESINKESNSKQIMPMSQFDFMNIVNLTRSQKSALNLSGLDLRKLVINNTNLEKSEIIGSDFSGMNLKQTNFKGSNLRGCNFSNCDLTSVNLQECELDDCNFSNAILGKTNFSKSSLLNINLSNAIYKETKFIGAKFENVTGFQNRKLGSLDFSNSSFKSIEFCNSDLSNSNFTNCNAIDCNLESTILRKTNFEKSQFDNCRFNNKCKFEETSFKNSSMKNVSGLIGIDLVRVDLSNCKLTKTDFTVSYIFETNFLNCNFCMEVLRSKHNIISNCDLSGLFLNGDFTGFKFENVKFTNTNIEKSKFENSTFVKCKIQMNFKKDSLQHCNVIECDFNGSIFEEIDFTLIQANLETNSFNNCVFKNADLRELKDLSKFLGSTFDACLFNFKEFTNKHIQKIHFQNINLQDLGGFKFSAITVDIPWFNLLSSSVIVNSCDIAIGCELYSNTKSKSIPQLLYRGSRDGFKAEHFHSKCDNQGPTLTIIKSEHNQIFGGFTSKSWRSRSGECVTDSSAFIFKITDSNGSYQFEHFKIQREENAILVNQYYLALFGADIQIESDCNLNYRSRSNLGSYYELPKGYQKGSNEANNYLAGSYYFKVSEIEVFKINQ
;
A
#
# COMPACT_ATOMS: atom_id res chain seq x y z
N MET A 1 8.38 -14.24 22.63
CA MET A 1 8.41 -14.57 24.07
C MET A 1 9.12 -13.46 24.84
N ARG A 2 8.38 -12.68 25.64
CA ARG A 2 8.63 -12.39 27.07
C ARG A 2 7.85 -11.13 27.48
N SER A 3 6.87 -11.36 28.35
CA SER A 3 6.31 -10.37 29.27
C SER A 3 6.93 -10.56 30.64
N LYS A 4 6.90 -9.47 31.43
CA LYS A 4 7.24 -9.29 32.86
C LYS A 4 8.63 -8.69 33.12
N LEU A 5 8.64 -7.40 33.41
CA LEU A 5 8.70 -6.88 34.78
C LEU A 5 8.43 -5.36 34.76
N GLU A 6 7.42 -4.94 35.51
CA GLU A 6 7.18 -3.56 35.92
C GLU A 6 8.06 -3.25 37.14
N SER A 7 8.61 -2.02 37.21
CA SER A 7 8.40 -1.11 38.34
C SER A 7 9.21 0.18 38.14
N ASP A 8 8.46 1.28 38.08
CA ASP A 8 8.74 2.62 38.61
C ASP A 8 9.85 3.54 38.08
N SER A 9 9.37 4.76 37.80
CA SER A 9 10.01 6.08 37.90
C SER A 9 10.85 6.60 36.72
N GLU A 10 10.14 7.31 35.84
CA GLU A 10 10.47 8.61 35.24
C GLU A 10 11.42 9.54 36.06
N PRO A 11 12.01 10.64 35.52
CA PRO A 11 11.89 11.17 34.14
C PRO A 11 13.18 11.83 33.57
N LYS A 12 13.01 12.45 32.38
CA LYS A 12 13.72 13.63 31.81
C LYS A 12 14.94 13.36 30.92
N THR A 13 15.16 14.03 29.78
CA THR A 13 14.43 15.00 28.94
C THR A 13 15.30 15.21 27.67
N THR A 14 14.66 15.37 26.51
CA THR A 14 15.01 16.26 25.36
C THR A 14 16.48 16.34 24.91
N SER A 15 16.82 15.78 23.74
CA SER A 15 16.80 16.46 22.44
C SER A 15 17.65 17.73 22.36
N SER A 16 18.74 17.69 21.59
CA SER A 16 18.88 18.52 20.38
C SER A 16 20.17 18.14 19.65
N ASN A 17 20.03 17.85 18.37
CA ASN A 17 21.10 18.02 17.40
C ASN A 17 20.45 18.71 16.21
N ASN A 18 20.87 19.94 15.95
CA ASN A 18 21.03 20.47 14.60
C ASN A 18 22.24 21.42 14.63
N THR A 19 23.37 20.86 14.18
CA THR A 19 24.28 21.43 13.17
C THR A 19 24.48 22.95 13.12
N THR A 20 25.67 23.44 13.46
CA THR A 20 26.75 23.81 12.50
C THR A 20 27.89 24.58 13.17
N ASN A 21 29.13 24.23 12.79
CA ASN A 21 30.38 25.02 12.74
C ASN A 21 30.95 25.71 14.01
N GLY A 22 32.24 25.42 14.25
CA GLY A 22 33.15 26.20 15.11
C GLY A 22 34.20 25.32 15.79
N THR A 23 35.32 25.01 15.12
CA THR A 23 36.66 25.54 15.48
C THR A 23 37.05 25.46 16.96
N GLN A 24 38.03 24.62 17.28
CA GLN A 24 39.08 24.77 18.31
C GLN A 24 38.86 25.78 19.46
N GLU A 25 37.91 25.55 20.39
CA GLU A 25 37.78 26.39 21.60
C GLU A 25 37.68 25.61 22.94
N ALA A 26 38.22 24.39 23.02
CA ALA A 26 38.07 23.54 24.23
C ALA A 26 39.35 23.32 25.07
N GLU A 27 40.41 24.11 24.91
CA GLU A 27 41.57 24.08 25.83
C GLU A 27 41.73 25.36 26.67
N GLU A 28 40.87 26.37 26.52
CA GLU A 28 41.11 27.71 27.09
C GLU A 28 40.61 27.95 28.54
N GLN A 29 40.05 26.97 29.24
CA GLN A 29 39.63 27.16 30.65
C GLN A 29 39.85 25.91 31.51
N GLN A 30 41.11 25.55 31.79
CA GLN A 30 41.39 24.37 32.63
C GLN A 30 41.34 24.65 34.14
N PHE A 31 41.37 25.93 34.57
CA PHE A 31 41.38 26.31 35.99
C PHE A 31 40.54 27.57 36.26
N ASP A 32 39.66 27.50 37.27
CA ASP A 32 38.79 28.61 37.71
C ASP A 32 39.52 29.42 38.80
N TYR A 33 40.32 30.40 38.37
CA TYR A 33 41.16 31.23 39.25
C TYR A 33 40.34 32.24 40.07
N VAL A 34 40.77 32.53 41.30
CA VAL A 34 40.10 33.53 42.16
C VAL A 34 40.63 34.93 41.83
N GLU A 35 39.79 35.77 41.22
CA GLU A 35 40.13 37.06 40.55
C GLU A 35 40.73 38.20 41.42
N LYS A 36 41.14 37.98 42.69
CA LYS A 36 41.57 39.09 43.58
C LYS A 36 42.99 39.03 44.16
N GLU A 37 43.79 38.01 43.85
CA GLU A 37 45.16 37.88 44.41
C GLU A 37 46.15 37.33 43.37
N ILE A 38 46.24 37.95 42.20
CA ILE A 38 47.29 37.62 41.23
C ILE A 38 48.35 38.71 41.34
N ASP A 39 49.52 38.33 41.86
CA ASP A 39 50.70 39.20 41.99
C ASP A 39 51.04 39.85 40.62
N GLU A 40 51.35 41.15 40.58
CA GLU A 40 51.57 41.89 39.32
C GLU A 40 52.66 41.24 38.43
N ASP A 41 53.58 40.51 39.06
CA ASP A 41 54.66 39.76 38.42
C ASP A 41 54.20 38.51 37.63
N LEU A 42 52.93 38.09 37.76
CA LEU A 42 52.35 36.88 37.15
C LEU A 42 51.32 37.18 36.04
N ILE A 43 51.34 38.40 35.51
CA ILE A 43 50.44 38.86 34.44
C ILE A 43 51.23 39.20 33.17
N CYS A 44 50.71 38.83 32.00
CA CYS A 44 51.31 39.19 30.71
C CYS A 44 51.28 40.71 30.47
N SER A 45 52.43 41.33 30.26
CA SER A 45 52.53 42.80 30.12
C SER A 45 51.85 43.36 28.86
N ILE A 46 51.52 42.51 27.89
CA ILE A 46 50.86 42.90 26.62
C ILE A 46 49.34 42.80 26.73
N CYS A 47 48.82 41.70 27.26
CA CYS A 47 47.38 41.42 27.26
C CYS A 47 46.73 41.46 28.65
N LEU A 48 47.53 41.68 29.70
CA LEU A 48 47.09 41.75 31.10
C LEU A 48 46.36 40.50 31.61
N LEU A 49 46.59 39.33 30.99
CA LEU A 49 46.04 38.04 31.42
C LEU A 49 47.05 37.20 32.24
N PRO A 50 46.60 36.35 33.19
CA PRO A 50 47.47 35.50 34.01
C PRO A 50 48.21 34.42 33.20
N PHE A 51 49.43 34.05 33.61
CA PHE A 51 50.19 32.99 32.93
C PHE A 51 49.63 31.59 33.17
N VAL A 52 49.66 30.76 32.12
CA VAL A 52 49.23 29.36 32.19
C VAL A 52 50.43 28.41 32.31
N ASP A 53 51.58 28.67 31.67
CA ASP A 53 52.92 28.10 31.98
C ASP A 53 54.06 28.84 31.22
N PRO A 54 55.32 28.84 31.69
CA PRO A 54 56.40 29.70 31.17
C PRO A 54 57.34 28.98 30.17
N ILE A 55 57.79 29.71 29.14
CA ILE A 55 58.84 29.29 28.20
C ILE A 55 60.20 29.88 28.64
N SER A 56 61.28 29.09 28.55
CA SER A 56 62.64 29.44 29.00
C SER A 56 63.44 30.33 28.02
N HIS A 57 64.14 31.35 28.53
CA HIS A 57 65.21 32.13 27.86
C HIS A 57 66.36 32.36 28.85
N ASN A 58 67.63 32.41 28.41
CA ASN A 58 68.76 32.81 29.27
C ASN A 58 69.93 33.41 28.45
N SER A 59 70.09 34.73 28.47
CA SER A 59 71.26 35.40 29.06
C SER A 59 71.03 36.92 29.06
N ASP A 60 71.27 37.51 30.23
CA ASP A 60 71.28 38.93 30.62
C ASP A 60 70.14 39.89 30.19
N ALA A 61 69.35 40.26 31.22
CA ALA A 61 68.52 41.46 31.41
C ALA A 61 67.48 41.84 30.33
N CYS A 62 66.33 41.15 30.35
CA CYS A 62 65.07 41.63 29.77
C CYS A 62 63.92 41.23 30.73
N GLY A 63 63.73 41.99 31.81
CA GLY A 63 62.85 41.63 32.94
C GLY A 63 61.34 41.71 32.69
N ASN A 64 60.78 41.12 31.63
CA ASN A 64 59.33 41.08 31.37
C ASN A 64 58.82 39.67 30.99
N THR A 65 57.58 39.35 31.36
CA THR A 65 56.90 38.04 31.21
C THR A 65 55.76 38.10 30.16
N PHE A 66 55.71 37.16 29.20
CA PHE A 66 54.74 37.15 28.06
C PHE A 66 53.97 35.81 27.92
N CYS A 67 52.72 35.84 27.45
CA CYS A 67 51.88 34.63 27.25
C CYS A 67 52.03 34.01 25.85
N LEU A 68 51.76 32.71 25.70
CA LEU A 68 51.96 31.93 24.46
C LEU A 68 51.31 32.56 23.22
N LYS A 69 50.04 32.98 23.32
CA LYS A 69 49.31 33.66 22.23
C LYS A 69 49.94 35.00 21.80
N CYS A 70 50.59 35.71 22.72
CA CYS A 70 51.26 36.97 22.39
C CYS A 70 52.66 36.72 21.82
N VAL A 71 53.36 35.67 22.28
CA VAL A 71 54.67 35.26 21.76
C VAL A 71 54.59 34.83 20.29
N GLU A 72 53.54 34.10 19.89
CA GLU A 72 53.36 33.66 18.49
C GLU A 72 53.10 34.80 17.49
N LYS A 73 52.71 35.99 17.98
CA LYS A 73 52.42 37.16 17.15
C LYS A 73 53.63 38.06 16.90
N VAL A 74 54.77 37.77 17.53
CA VAL A 74 55.99 38.57 17.39
C VAL A 74 57.10 37.70 16.80
N SER A 75 57.65 38.11 15.65
CA SER A 75 58.76 37.41 15.00
C SER A 75 60.09 37.62 15.72
N ASP A 76 60.24 38.75 16.40
CA ASP A 76 61.46 39.20 17.05
C ASP A 76 61.14 39.67 18.47
N CYS A 77 62.03 39.45 19.43
CA CYS A 77 61.87 40.06 20.76
C CYS A 77 61.88 41.60 20.61
N PRO A 78 60.83 42.33 21.03
CA PRO A 78 60.72 43.78 20.81
C PRO A 78 61.87 44.61 21.40
N MET A 79 62.60 44.05 22.37
CA MET A 79 63.65 44.75 23.12
C MET A 79 65.07 44.36 22.72
N CYS A 80 65.33 43.13 22.25
CA CYS A 80 66.69 42.69 21.84
C CYS A 80 66.83 42.26 20.37
N ARG A 81 65.73 42.04 19.63
CA ARG A 81 65.69 41.74 18.18
C ARG A 81 66.47 40.49 17.69
N GLU A 82 66.64 39.47 18.53
CA GLU A 82 67.21 38.18 18.08
C GLU A 82 66.16 37.23 17.47
N VAL A 83 66.61 36.39 16.52
CA VAL A 83 65.78 35.78 15.45
C VAL A 83 65.43 34.30 15.68
N ASP A 84 65.88 33.64 16.75
CA ASP A 84 65.61 32.19 16.89
C ASP A 84 65.38 31.71 18.33
N PHE A 85 64.10 31.66 18.73
CA PHE A 85 63.61 31.39 20.08
C PHE A 85 63.76 29.93 20.58
N LYS A 86 64.23 28.98 19.76
CA LYS A 86 64.07 27.55 20.04
C LYS A 86 65.40 26.80 20.18
N LYS A 87 66.04 26.88 21.36
CA LYS A 87 66.79 25.75 21.97
C LYS A 87 67.32 26.03 23.40
N ASN A 88 66.75 25.27 24.36
CA ASN A 88 67.28 24.84 25.67
C ASN A 88 67.72 25.88 26.74
N CYS A 89 66.94 26.03 27.84
CA CYS A 89 67.51 26.11 29.21
C CYS A 89 66.48 25.87 30.35
N SER A 90 67.01 25.62 31.54
CA SER A 90 66.41 25.04 32.76
C SER A 90 65.87 26.06 33.78
N SER A 91 64.82 26.81 33.46
CA SER A 91 64.14 27.75 34.38
C SER A 91 62.64 27.50 34.60
N ALA A 92 62.04 26.54 33.88
CA ALA A 92 60.62 26.17 34.03
C ALA A 92 60.22 25.72 35.45
N LYS A 93 61.17 25.15 36.24
CA LYS A 93 60.91 24.67 37.61
C LYS A 93 60.65 25.78 38.63
N THR A 94 61.07 27.01 38.39
CA THR A 94 60.93 28.11 39.38
C THR A 94 59.60 28.82 39.25
N ILE A 95 59.13 29.05 38.02
CA ILE A 95 57.84 29.70 37.77
C ILE A 95 56.69 28.69 37.94
N ALA A 96 56.88 27.40 37.59
CA ALA A 96 55.91 26.35 37.95
C ALA A 96 55.63 26.30 39.46
N LYS A 97 56.66 26.46 40.31
CA LYS A 97 56.51 26.57 41.77
C LYS A 97 55.78 27.83 42.24
N LEU A 98 55.76 28.90 41.46
CA LEU A 98 55.01 30.12 41.76
C LEU A 98 53.55 30.00 41.31
N LEU A 99 53.33 29.43 40.12
CA LEU A 99 52.00 29.10 39.60
C LEU A 99 51.27 28.10 40.50
N ASP A 100 51.98 27.13 41.08
CA ASP A 100 51.43 26.16 42.04
C ASP A 100 50.85 26.83 43.30
N LYS A 101 51.27 28.06 43.64
CA LYS A 101 50.74 28.83 44.77
C LYS A 101 49.47 29.63 44.44
N LEU A 102 49.02 29.65 43.19
CA LEU A 102 47.79 30.34 42.81
C LEU A 102 46.57 29.62 43.37
N LYS A 103 45.61 30.37 43.90
CA LYS A 103 44.34 29.84 44.40
C LYS A 103 43.37 29.61 43.24
N VAL A 104 42.94 28.36 43.09
CA VAL A 104 41.97 27.92 42.09
C VAL A 104 40.77 27.26 42.79
N LYS A 105 39.58 27.40 42.22
CA LYS A 105 38.41 26.64 42.66
C LYS A 105 38.45 25.24 42.06
N CYS A 106 38.23 24.25 42.90
CA CYS A 106 38.02 22.88 42.46
C CYS A 106 36.75 22.80 41.61
N GLY A 107 36.85 22.34 40.36
CA GLY A 107 35.71 22.22 39.46
C GLY A 107 34.56 21.36 40.00
N MET A 108 34.86 20.39 40.86
CA MET A 108 33.88 19.43 41.44
C MET A 108 33.20 19.96 42.70
N CYS A 109 33.95 20.30 43.76
CA CYS A 109 33.37 20.71 45.05
C CYS A 109 33.37 22.24 45.28
N LYS A 110 33.92 23.03 44.35
CA LYS A 110 34.05 24.49 44.40
C LYS A 110 34.90 25.05 45.56
N ASN A 111 35.55 24.20 46.35
CA ASN A 111 36.52 24.62 47.37
C ASN A 111 37.75 25.27 46.73
N ILE A 112 38.30 26.28 47.39
CA ILE A 112 39.51 26.99 46.95
C ILE A 112 40.72 26.19 47.42
N VAL A 113 41.60 25.83 46.48
CA VAL A 113 42.84 25.10 46.74
C VAL A 113 43.98 25.70 45.93
N LEU A 114 45.23 25.40 46.32
CA LEU A 114 46.39 25.81 45.54
C LEU A 114 46.45 25.01 44.24
N ARG A 115 46.82 25.66 43.12
CA ARG A 115 46.87 25.04 41.78
C ARG A 115 47.73 23.77 41.78
N GLY A 116 48.88 23.79 42.44
CA GLY A 116 49.77 22.62 42.52
C GLY A 116 49.19 21.47 43.36
N GLU A 117 48.26 21.78 44.27
CA GLU A 117 47.57 20.82 45.12
C GLU A 117 46.22 20.39 44.55
N LEU A 118 45.75 20.99 43.44
CA LEU A 118 44.41 20.72 42.91
C LEU A 118 44.24 19.24 42.55
N LYS A 119 45.24 18.63 41.92
CA LYS A 119 45.18 17.21 41.54
C LYS A 119 45.10 16.30 42.76
N VAL A 120 45.92 16.57 43.78
CA VAL A 120 45.90 15.81 45.05
C VAL A 120 44.59 16.04 45.80
N HIS A 121 44.06 17.27 45.78
CA HIS A 121 42.76 17.58 46.34
C HIS A 121 41.65 16.80 45.64
N GLN A 122 41.61 16.82 44.30
CA GLN A 122 40.63 16.05 43.52
C GLN A 122 40.73 14.56 43.85
N GLU A 123 41.93 13.97 43.81
CA GLU A 123 42.12 12.51 43.96
C GLU A 123 41.95 11.99 45.40
N LYS A 124 42.26 12.78 46.43
CA LYS A 124 42.29 12.30 47.83
C LYS A 124 41.31 12.98 48.79
N TYR A 125 40.94 14.23 48.52
CA TYR A 125 40.26 15.07 49.52
C TYR A 125 38.94 15.66 49.02
N CYS A 126 38.63 15.52 47.72
CA CYS A 126 37.39 16.01 47.14
C CYS A 126 36.29 14.95 47.36
N PRO A 127 35.27 15.23 48.18
CA PRO A 127 34.25 14.25 48.54
C PRO A 127 33.38 13.78 47.36
N LEU A 128 33.45 14.47 46.22
CA LEU A 128 32.67 14.18 45.01
C LEU A 128 33.49 13.49 43.91
N HIS A 129 34.77 13.21 44.13
CA HIS A 129 35.66 12.69 43.09
C HIS A 129 35.29 11.28 42.62
N GLU A 130 35.01 10.38 43.57
CA GLU A 130 34.67 8.98 43.27
C GLU A 130 33.32 8.89 42.53
N ALA A 131 32.34 9.70 42.93
CA ALA A 131 31.06 9.81 42.23
C ALA A 131 31.22 10.34 40.80
N TYR A 132 32.11 11.31 40.57
CA TYR A 132 32.36 11.85 39.24
C TYR A 132 33.07 10.82 38.33
N GLN A 133 34.04 10.07 38.84
CA GLN A 133 34.70 8.98 38.08
C GLN A 133 33.70 7.91 37.64
N GLN A 134 32.76 7.52 38.52
CA GLN A 134 31.72 6.54 38.17
C GLN A 134 30.77 7.05 37.08
N VAL A 135 30.40 8.34 37.10
CA VAL A 135 29.55 8.95 36.07
C VAL A 135 30.29 9.02 34.73
N GLU A 136 31.59 9.34 34.72
CA GLU A 136 32.41 9.33 33.50
C GLU A 136 32.56 7.92 32.89
N GLU A 137 32.82 6.90 33.71
CA GLU A 137 32.87 5.51 33.23
C GLU A 137 31.52 5.04 32.68
N PHE A 138 30.43 5.42 33.34
CA PHE A 138 29.08 5.08 32.89
C PHE A 138 28.74 5.76 31.56
N LYS A 139 29.12 7.04 31.39
CA LYS A 139 28.97 7.77 30.13
C LYS A 139 29.73 7.09 28.98
N LYS A 140 30.99 6.69 29.19
CA LYS A 140 31.80 5.97 28.19
C LYS A 140 31.16 4.63 27.79
N LYS A 141 30.60 3.89 28.74
CA LYS A 141 29.87 2.64 28.45
C LYS A 141 28.61 2.88 27.62
N LEU A 142 27.82 3.89 27.96
CA LEU A 142 26.62 4.27 27.21
C LEU A 142 26.93 4.71 25.78
N GLU A 143 28.00 5.47 25.58
CA GLU A 143 28.46 5.89 24.25
C GLU A 143 28.89 4.68 23.39
N GLN A 144 29.62 3.72 23.99
CA GLN A 144 29.99 2.47 23.31
C GLN A 144 28.77 1.62 22.94
N GLU A 145 27.78 1.49 23.83
CA GLU A 145 26.54 0.76 23.55
C GLU A 145 25.70 1.42 22.46
N PHE A 146 25.62 2.75 22.45
CA PHE A 146 24.90 3.50 21.44
C PHE A 146 25.55 3.32 20.06
N GLN A 147 26.89 3.40 20.00
CA GLN A 147 27.65 3.19 18.77
C GLN A 147 27.45 1.77 18.22
N GLN A 148 27.54 0.74 19.06
CA GLN A 148 27.31 -0.65 18.65
C GLN A 148 25.87 -0.88 18.14
N LYS A 149 24.86 -0.28 18.78
CA LYS A 149 23.47 -0.37 18.32
C LYS A 149 23.27 0.36 16.99
N SER A 150 23.87 1.53 16.80
CA SER A 150 23.81 2.26 15.53
C SER A 150 24.41 1.45 14.38
N GLU A 151 25.61 0.88 14.58
CA GLU A 151 26.28 0.04 13.58
C GLU A 151 25.51 -1.26 13.29
N LYS A 152 24.80 -1.81 14.28
CA LYS A 152 23.92 -2.97 14.07
C LYS A 152 22.69 -2.58 13.25
N LEU A 153 22.04 -1.46 13.57
CA LEU A 153 20.85 -0.99 12.87
C LEU A 153 21.16 -0.63 11.40
N GLN A 154 22.33 -0.06 11.16
CA GLN A 154 22.79 0.29 9.82
C GLN A 154 23.05 -0.97 8.96
N ARG A 155 23.64 -2.01 9.54
CA ARG A 155 23.78 -3.32 8.87
C ARG A 155 22.44 -3.98 8.58
N GLU A 156 21.51 -3.96 9.53
CA GLU A 156 20.15 -4.50 9.33
C GLU A 156 19.40 -3.72 8.23
N HIS A 157 19.60 -2.41 8.12
CA HIS A 157 19.04 -1.58 7.06
C HIS A 157 19.61 -1.92 5.68
N GLU A 158 20.93 -2.11 5.57
CA GLU A 158 21.59 -2.51 4.33
C GLU A 158 21.15 -3.92 3.88
N GLU A 159 21.01 -4.87 4.81
CA GLU A 159 20.49 -6.21 4.51
C GLU A 159 19.04 -6.15 4.00
N LEU A 160 18.18 -5.32 4.60
CA LEU A 160 16.80 -5.14 4.14
C LEU A 160 16.73 -4.53 2.74
N ILE A 161 17.61 -3.58 2.42
CA ILE A 161 17.68 -3.00 1.07
C ILE A 161 18.03 -4.07 0.03
N GLU A 162 18.98 -4.95 0.33
CA GLU A 162 19.37 -6.02 -0.59
C GLU A 162 18.26 -7.08 -0.75
N ILE A 163 17.53 -7.41 0.32
CA ILE A 163 16.34 -8.28 0.23
C ILE A 163 15.27 -7.65 -0.66
N VAL A 164 14.93 -6.38 -0.45
CA VAL A 164 13.91 -5.68 -1.24
C VAL A 164 14.32 -5.56 -2.71
N LYS A 165 15.61 -5.31 -3.01
CA LYS A 165 16.11 -5.32 -4.40
C LYS A 165 15.95 -6.70 -5.03
N ALA A 166 16.32 -7.77 -4.33
CA ALA A 166 16.20 -9.14 -4.83
C ALA A 166 14.73 -9.52 -5.11
N GLU A 167 13.81 -9.12 -4.23
CA GLU A 167 12.37 -9.31 -4.41
C GLU A 167 11.84 -8.51 -5.62
N MET A 168 12.27 -7.26 -5.78
CA MET A 168 11.85 -6.42 -6.90
C MET A 168 12.35 -6.96 -8.25
N GLU A 169 13.57 -7.49 -8.29
CA GLU A 169 14.10 -8.18 -9.47
C GLU A 169 13.36 -9.48 -9.76
N GLN A 170 12.98 -10.24 -8.72
CA GLN A 170 12.17 -11.45 -8.87
C GLN A 170 10.80 -11.11 -9.46
N HIS A 171 10.12 -10.09 -8.94
CA HIS A 171 8.84 -9.63 -9.48
C HIS A 171 8.96 -9.15 -10.92
N LEU A 172 10.06 -8.49 -11.28
CA LEU A 172 10.31 -8.07 -12.66
C LEU A 172 10.52 -9.28 -13.59
N ARG A 173 11.22 -10.33 -13.14
CA ARG A 173 11.38 -11.59 -13.89
C ARG A 173 10.04 -12.30 -14.08
N GLU A 174 9.25 -12.44 -13.02
CA GLU A 174 7.93 -13.07 -13.06
C GLU A 174 6.95 -12.29 -13.97
N ALA A 175 6.97 -10.96 -13.93
CA ALA A 175 6.16 -10.12 -14.81
C ALA A 175 6.52 -10.32 -16.29
N LYS A 176 7.81 -10.42 -16.62
CA LYS A 176 8.28 -10.69 -17.99
C LYS A 176 7.88 -12.09 -18.48
N GLU A 177 7.99 -13.11 -17.64
CA GLU A 177 7.54 -14.46 -17.99
C GLU A 177 6.02 -14.54 -18.20
N ASN A 178 5.25 -13.83 -17.37
CA ASN A 178 3.80 -13.77 -17.51
C ASN A 178 3.38 -13.04 -18.80
N LEU A 179 4.09 -11.97 -19.18
CA LEU A 179 3.88 -11.28 -20.45
C LEU A 179 4.14 -12.22 -21.64
N ALA A 180 5.27 -12.96 -21.62
CA ALA A 180 5.61 -13.90 -22.69
C ALA A 180 4.58 -15.04 -22.82
N LYS A 181 4.09 -15.58 -21.69
CA LYS A 181 3.01 -16.58 -21.68
C LYS A 181 1.70 -16.03 -22.21
N LEU A 182 1.39 -14.76 -21.92
CA LEU A 182 0.18 -14.11 -22.42
C LEU A 182 0.25 -13.92 -23.94
N GLU A 183 1.41 -13.52 -24.47
CA GLU A 183 1.66 -13.40 -25.91
C GLU A 183 1.52 -14.75 -26.63
N GLU A 184 2.10 -15.81 -26.07
CA GLU A 184 1.99 -17.16 -26.64
C GLU A 184 0.54 -17.66 -26.63
N ASN A 185 -0.19 -17.44 -25.53
CA ASN A 185 -1.61 -17.77 -25.43
C ASN A 185 -2.46 -17.00 -26.45
N LEU A 186 -2.18 -15.71 -26.65
CA LEU A 186 -2.87 -14.88 -27.63
C LEU A 186 -2.63 -15.43 -29.05
N LEU A 187 -1.38 -15.78 -29.36
CA LEU A 187 -1.00 -16.36 -30.65
C LEU A 187 -1.69 -17.72 -30.90
N GLN A 188 -1.79 -18.57 -29.87
CA GLN A 188 -2.53 -19.83 -29.95
C GLN A 188 -4.04 -19.61 -30.14
N GLN A 189 -4.63 -18.60 -29.49
CA GLN A 189 -6.03 -18.25 -29.69
C GLN A 189 -6.31 -17.75 -31.11
N PHE A 190 -5.39 -16.97 -31.69
CA PHE A 190 -5.50 -16.55 -33.09
C PHE A 190 -5.43 -17.74 -34.05
N LYS A 191 -4.45 -18.64 -33.88
CA LYS A 191 -4.35 -19.86 -34.70
C LYS A 191 -5.60 -20.73 -34.62
N LYS A 192 -6.14 -20.95 -33.42
CA LYS A 192 -7.40 -21.71 -33.25
C LYS A 192 -8.60 -21.04 -33.93
N LYS A 193 -8.68 -19.71 -33.89
CA LYS A 193 -9.74 -18.97 -34.59
C LYS A 193 -9.60 -19.08 -36.11
N GLU A 194 -8.38 -19.08 -36.62
CA GLU A 194 -8.07 -19.25 -38.04
C GLU A 194 -8.46 -20.66 -38.52
N GLU A 195 -8.06 -21.70 -37.78
CA GLU A 195 -8.45 -23.10 -38.04
C GLU A 195 -9.98 -23.30 -37.99
N LEU A 196 -10.66 -22.66 -37.03
CA LEU A 196 -12.12 -22.71 -36.92
C LEU A 196 -12.80 -22.03 -38.11
N LEU A 197 -12.23 -20.91 -38.58
CA LEU A 197 -12.75 -20.18 -39.75
C LEU A 197 -12.62 -21.05 -41.02
N GLU A 198 -11.48 -21.71 -41.21
CA GLU A 198 -11.27 -22.64 -42.33
C GLU A 198 -12.22 -23.84 -42.27
N SER A 199 -12.44 -24.40 -41.08
CA SER A 199 -13.39 -25.49 -40.89
C SER A 199 -14.83 -25.07 -41.25
N ASN A 200 -15.26 -23.89 -40.80
CA ASN A 200 -16.59 -23.36 -41.11
C ASN A 200 -16.78 -23.08 -42.60
N MET A 201 -15.73 -22.63 -43.29
CA MET A 201 -15.75 -22.43 -44.74
C MET A 201 -15.95 -23.77 -45.48
N LYS A 202 -15.18 -24.80 -45.11
CA LYS A 202 -15.33 -26.15 -45.68
C LYS A 202 -16.71 -26.76 -45.40
N GLU A 203 -17.25 -26.54 -44.20
CA GLU A 203 -18.60 -27.00 -43.85
C GLU A 203 -19.68 -26.28 -44.67
N ARG A 204 -19.49 -24.98 -44.94
CA ARG A 204 -20.42 -24.20 -45.77
C ARG A 204 -20.40 -24.65 -47.22
N GLU A 205 -19.23 -24.95 -47.78
CA GLU A 205 -19.08 -25.54 -49.11
C GLU A 205 -19.73 -26.94 -49.19
N SER A 206 -19.55 -27.78 -48.17
CA SER A 206 -20.18 -29.10 -48.12
C SER A 206 -21.71 -29.02 -48.06
N ARG A 207 -22.27 -28.04 -47.32
CA ARG A 207 -23.72 -27.81 -47.25
C ARG A 207 -24.31 -27.36 -48.58
N ILE A 208 -23.59 -26.53 -49.35
CA ILE A 208 -24.02 -26.11 -50.70
C ILE A 208 -24.06 -27.32 -51.64
N LEU A 209 -22.99 -28.13 -51.65
CA LEU A 209 -22.91 -29.36 -52.43
C LEU A 209 -23.99 -30.38 -52.05
N THR A 210 -24.32 -30.48 -50.76
CA THR A 210 -25.38 -31.37 -50.26
C THR A 210 -26.76 -30.91 -50.72
N ARG A 211 -26.97 -29.59 -50.84
CA ARG A 211 -28.24 -29.01 -51.30
C ARG A 211 -28.49 -29.27 -52.78
N GLU A 212 -27.46 -29.14 -53.62
CA GLU A 212 -27.52 -29.52 -55.05
C GLU A 212 -27.74 -31.03 -55.26
N LYS A 213 -27.15 -31.88 -54.41
CA LYS A 213 -27.43 -33.34 -54.39
C LYS A 213 -28.90 -33.64 -54.07
N LEU A 214 -29.49 -32.92 -53.11
CA LEU A 214 -30.87 -33.13 -52.63
C LEU A 214 -31.96 -32.69 -53.64
N GLU A 215 -31.72 -31.63 -54.41
CA GLU A 215 -32.66 -31.14 -55.41
C GLU A 215 -32.75 -32.08 -56.63
N ASN A 216 -31.65 -32.75 -57.00
CA ASN A 216 -31.64 -33.73 -58.09
C ASN A 216 -31.99 -35.16 -57.65
N SER A 217 -31.92 -35.49 -56.35
CA SER A 217 -32.07 -36.86 -55.87
C SER A 217 -33.51 -37.38 -55.82
N ASN A 218 -34.52 -36.54 -56.02
CA ASN A 218 -35.94 -36.93 -55.90
C ASN A 218 -36.71 -36.87 -57.23
N LYS A 219 -36.04 -36.67 -58.38
CA LYS A 219 -36.72 -36.68 -59.68
C LYS A 219 -37.04 -38.12 -60.10
N PRO A 220 -38.33 -38.52 -60.23
CA PRO A 220 -38.69 -39.86 -60.71
C PRO A 220 -38.38 -39.98 -62.20
N ILE A 221 -37.86 -41.13 -62.62
CA ILE A 221 -37.67 -41.52 -64.03
C ILE A 221 -38.32 -42.87 -64.31
N HIS A 222 -38.71 -43.10 -65.56
CA HIS A 222 -39.35 -44.34 -66.00
C HIS A 222 -38.42 -45.15 -66.91
N ILE A 223 -38.26 -46.43 -66.58
CA ILE A 223 -37.35 -47.34 -67.28
C ILE A 223 -38.12 -48.58 -67.73
N ASN A 224 -37.92 -49.00 -68.99
CA ASN A 224 -38.44 -50.24 -69.55
C ASN A 224 -37.33 -51.31 -69.54
N VAL A 225 -37.50 -52.32 -68.69
CA VAL A 225 -36.62 -53.48 -68.59
C VAL A 225 -37.30 -54.65 -69.29
N ARG A 226 -36.92 -54.91 -70.55
CA ARG A 226 -37.44 -56.02 -71.40
C ARG A 226 -38.98 -56.20 -71.39
N GLY A 227 -39.74 -55.10 -71.37
CA GLY A 227 -41.21 -55.11 -71.40
C GLY A 227 -41.87 -54.73 -70.08
N THR A 228 -41.12 -54.66 -68.98
CA THR A 228 -41.62 -54.22 -67.66
C THR A 228 -41.23 -52.77 -67.40
N ILE A 229 -42.21 -51.87 -67.24
CA ILE A 229 -41.96 -50.47 -66.89
C ILE A 229 -41.83 -50.33 -65.37
N MET A 230 -40.76 -49.70 -64.90
CA MET A 230 -40.50 -49.41 -63.50
C MET A 230 -40.21 -47.91 -63.30
N THR A 231 -40.65 -47.38 -62.17
CA THR A 231 -40.37 -45.99 -61.74
C THR A 231 -39.30 -46.02 -60.66
N VAL A 232 -38.24 -45.23 -60.84
CA VAL A 232 -37.07 -45.18 -59.95
C VAL A 232 -36.58 -43.74 -59.82
N SER A 233 -35.81 -43.42 -58.78
CA SER A 233 -35.28 -42.06 -58.64
C SER A 233 -33.99 -41.88 -59.45
N LEU A 234 -33.86 -40.74 -60.14
CA LEU A 234 -32.63 -40.37 -60.85
C LEU A 234 -31.42 -40.27 -59.90
N GLY A 235 -31.67 -39.87 -58.65
CA GLY A 235 -30.67 -39.80 -57.59
C GLY A 235 -29.99 -41.13 -57.30
N ASP A 236 -30.74 -42.23 -57.35
CA ASP A 236 -30.27 -43.58 -57.05
C ASP A 236 -29.18 -44.06 -58.02
N PHE A 237 -29.07 -43.43 -59.21
CA PHE A 237 -28.07 -43.75 -60.22
C PHE A 237 -26.94 -42.72 -60.32
N ILE A 238 -27.26 -41.42 -60.22
CA ILE A 238 -26.27 -40.34 -60.47
C ILE A 238 -25.47 -39.99 -59.21
N HIS A 239 -26.12 -39.97 -58.06
CA HIS A 239 -25.55 -39.53 -56.78
C HIS A 239 -25.25 -40.69 -55.82
N ASN A 240 -25.20 -41.91 -56.35
CA ASN A 240 -24.94 -43.10 -55.55
C ASN A 240 -23.48 -43.15 -55.08
N GLU A 241 -23.26 -42.97 -53.78
CA GLU A 241 -21.92 -43.03 -53.18
C GLU A 241 -21.39 -44.46 -53.05
N ARG A 242 -22.29 -45.46 -53.09
CA ARG A 242 -21.90 -46.88 -53.08
C ARG A 242 -21.25 -47.27 -54.40
N GLU A 243 -21.73 -46.72 -55.51
CA GLU A 243 -21.17 -46.98 -56.85
C GLU A 243 -20.94 -45.70 -57.65
N SER A 244 -19.86 -45.01 -57.33
CA SER A 244 -19.55 -43.68 -57.85
C SER A 244 -19.26 -43.62 -59.37
N ASP A 245 -18.85 -44.74 -59.97
CA ASP A 245 -18.61 -44.90 -61.41
C ASP A 245 -19.33 -46.14 -61.99
N ASN A 246 -20.59 -45.98 -62.39
CA ASN A 246 -21.40 -47.05 -62.97
C ASN A 246 -21.99 -46.66 -64.34
N LEU A 247 -22.44 -47.66 -65.12
CA LEU A 247 -22.97 -47.41 -66.47
C LEU A 247 -24.24 -46.56 -66.47
N PHE A 248 -25.10 -46.69 -65.46
CA PHE A 248 -26.33 -45.89 -65.36
C PHE A 248 -26.04 -44.41 -65.20
N LYS A 249 -25.07 -44.05 -64.35
CA LYS A 249 -24.58 -42.66 -64.22
C LYS A 249 -24.09 -42.12 -65.55
N LYS A 250 -23.30 -42.90 -66.30
CA LYS A 250 -22.82 -42.49 -67.64
C LYS A 250 -23.97 -42.34 -68.64
N MET A 251 -24.97 -43.22 -68.61
CA MET A 251 -26.16 -43.11 -69.46
C MET A 251 -26.99 -41.85 -69.16
N PHE A 252 -27.26 -41.56 -67.89
CA PHE A 252 -28.14 -40.45 -67.49
C PHE A 252 -27.44 -39.09 -67.42
N THR A 253 -26.10 -39.05 -67.47
CA THR A 253 -25.30 -37.82 -67.62
C THR A 253 -24.90 -37.52 -69.07
N GLY A 254 -25.36 -38.34 -70.04
CA GLY A 254 -25.08 -38.16 -71.47
C GLY A 254 -23.68 -38.61 -71.92
N GLN A 255 -22.92 -39.27 -71.04
CA GLN A 255 -21.59 -39.80 -71.34
C GLN A 255 -21.63 -41.19 -72.03
N HIS A 256 -22.80 -41.82 -72.09
CA HIS A 256 -23.02 -43.08 -72.80
C HIS A 256 -24.36 -43.03 -73.57
N PRO A 257 -24.42 -43.52 -74.82
CA PRO A 257 -25.66 -43.54 -75.58
C PRO A 257 -26.74 -44.37 -74.87
N CYS A 258 -27.96 -43.83 -74.81
CA CYS A 258 -29.13 -44.52 -74.27
C CYS A 258 -30.29 -44.48 -75.27
N TYR A 259 -31.07 -45.56 -75.31
CA TYR A 259 -32.26 -45.65 -76.14
C TYR A 259 -33.47 -45.17 -75.33
N GLN A 260 -34.09 -44.08 -75.76
CA GLN A 260 -35.24 -43.48 -75.10
C GLN A 260 -36.42 -43.38 -76.07
N THR A 261 -37.62 -43.67 -75.58
CA THR A 261 -38.86 -43.54 -76.35
C THR A 261 -39.82 -42.59 -75.64
N PRO A 262 -40.42 -41.62 -76.37
CA PRO A 262 -41.46 -40.76 -75.80
C PRO A 262 -42.65 -41.60 -75.30
N SER A 263 -43.10 -41.35 -74.07
CA SER A 263 -44.29 -41.98 -73.51
C SER A 263 -45.52 -41.11 -73.77
N LYS A 264 -46.67 -41.74 -74.05
CA LYS A 264 -47.98 -41.04 -73.98
C LYS A 264 -48.57 -41.02 -72.57
N GLN A 265 -47.98 -41.79 -71.64
CA GLN A 265 -48.48 -42.03 -70.29
C GLN A 265 -47.71 -41.25 -69.22
N PHE A 266 -46.49 -40.80 -69.51
CA PHE A 266 -45.62 -40.08 -68.58
C PHE A 266 -45.03 -38.86 -69.28
N ASP A 267 -44.79 -37.78 -68.52
CA ASP A 267 -44.27 -36.51 -69.05
C ASP A 267 -42.77 -36.57 -69.42
N ASP A 268 -42.06 -37.63 -69.00
CA ASP A 268 -40.65 -37.90 -69.31
C ASP A 268 -40.49 -39.09 -70.29
N SER A 269 -39.34 -39.16 -70.99
CA SER A 269 -39.02 -40.29 -71.89
C SER A 269 -38.77 -41.59 -71.12
N ILE A 270 -39.17 -42.73 -71.68
CA ILE A 270 -38.91 -44.05 -71.10
C ILE A 270 -37.56 -44.58 -71.61
N TYR A 271 -36.67 -44.94 -70.70
CA TYR A 271 -35.34 -45.46 -71.02
C TYR A 271 -35.34 -46.99 -71.12
N PHE A 272 -34.76 -47.55 -72.19
CA PHE A 272 -34.69 -49.01 -72.36
C PHE A 272 -33.43 -49.61 -71.73
N ILE A 273 -33.60 -50.67 -70.94
CA ILE A 273 -32.50 -51.45 -70.36
C ILE A 273 -32.68 -52.93 -70.71
N ASP A 274 -31.67 -53.48 -71.38
CA ASP A 274 -31.62 -54.90 -71.75
C ASP A 274 -31.08 -55.74 -70.57
N CYS A 275 -31.93 -55.98 -69.59
CA CYS A 275 -31.67 -56.85 -68.43
C CYS A 275 -32.91 -57.71 -68.12
N ASP A 276 -32.72 -58.83 -67.42
CA ASP A 276 -33.85 -59.55 -66.83
C ASP A 276 -34.50 -58.67 -65.73
N PRO A 277 -35.83 -58.50 -65.71
CA PRO A 277 -36.50 -57.62 -64.74
C PRO A 277 -36.26 -58.00 -63.28
N ASN A 278 -36.18 -59.30 -62.96
CA ASN A 278 -35.97 -59.77 -61.59
C ASN A 278 -34.51 -59.56 -61.16
N VAL A 279 -33.57 -59.79 -62.08
CA VAL A 279 -32.14 -59.48 -61.85
C VAL A 279 -31.96 -57.98 -61.65
N PHE A 280 -32.60 -57.16 -62.48
CA PHE A 280 -32.52 -55.71 -62.40
C PHE A 280 -33.11 -55.17 -61.09
N LYS A 281 -34.24 -55.72 -60.64
CA LYS A 281 -34.86 -55.36 -59.36
C LYS A 281 -33.87 -55.48 -58.19
N HIS A 282 -33.11 -56.57 -58.11
CA HIS A 282 -32.12 -56.75 -57.05
C HIS A 282 -30.93 -55.78 -57.16
N MET A 283 -30.52 -55.38 -58.37
CA MET A 283 -29.51 -54.33 -58.54
C MET A 283 -29.99 -52.98 -58.04
N ILE A 284 -31.27 -52.65 -58.29
CA ILE A 284 -31.86 -51.39 -57.81
C ILE A 284 -32.05 -51.40 -56.30
N GLU A 285 -32.56 -52.49 -55.73
CA GLU A 285 -32.70 -52.62 -54.28
C GLU A 285 -31.34 -52.47 -53.57
N TRP A 286 -30.27 -53.03 -54.14
CA TRP A 286 -28.93 -52.83 -53.58
C TRP A 286 -28.43 -51.39 -53.74
N LEU A 287 -28.66 -50.74 -54.90
CA LEU A 287 -28.28 -49.34 -55.09
C LEU A 287 -29.04 -48.41 -54.12
N GLN A 288 -30.31 -48.71 -53.83
CA GLN A 288 -31.17 -47.92 -52.95
C GLN A 288 -30.90 -48.17 -51.46
N TYR A 289 -30.86 -49.43 -51.06
CA TYR A 289 -30.84 -49.83 -49.65
C TYR A 289 -29.51 -50.41 -49.20
N GLY A 290 -28.67 -50.87 -50.14
CA GLY A 290 -27.39 -51.50 -49.81
C GLY A 290 -27.46 -52.93 -49.36
N GLU A 291 -28.65 -53.53 -49.40
CA GLU A 291 -28.90 -54.86 -48.92
C GLU A 291 -29.15 -55.78 -50.11
N ILE A 292 -28.65 -57.01 -50.01
CA ILE A 292 -28.89 -58.06 -50.99
C ILE A 292 -29.79 -59.07 -50.29
N ALA A 293 -31.03 -59.22 -50.75
CA ALA A 293 -31.93 -60.25 -50.25
C ALA A 293 -31.32 -61.65 -50.44
N GLU A 294 -31.75 -62.66 -49.67
CA GLU A 294 -31.27 -64.04 -49.87
C GLU A 294 -31.53 -64.52 -51.31
N LEU A 295 -30.46 -64.65 -52.09
CA LEU A 295 -30.53 -65.09 -53.49
C LEU A 295 -30.26 -66.59 -53.60
N SER A 296 -31.04 -67.28 -54.43
CA SER A 296 -30.68 -68.62 -54.89
C SER A 296 -29.36 -68.58 -55.69
N ASN A 297 -28.62 -69.68 -55.71
CA ASN A 297 -27.32 -69.75 -56.38
C ASN A 297 -27.38 -69.36 -57.88
N ASP A 298 -28.47 -69.69 -58.57
CA ASP A 298 -28.66 -69.35 -59.98
C ASP A 298 -29.02 -67.87 -60.19
N MET A 299 -29.82 -67.29 -59.28
CA MET A 299 -30.12 -65.85 -59.30
C MET A 299 -28.87 -65.04 -58.95
N ARG A 300 -28.07 -65.49 -57.99
CA ARG A 300 -26.81 -64.87 -57.58
C ARG A 300 -25.80 -64.81 -58.72
N ARG A 301 -25.65 -65.88 -59.51
CA ARG A 301 -24.80 -65.89 -60.73
C ARG A 301 -25.32 -64.91 -61.79
N SER A 302 -26.64 -64.85 -61.96
CA SER A 302 -27.28 -63.96 -62.93
C SER A 302 -27.09 -62.48 -62.56
N VAL A 303 -27.20 -62.15 -61.27
CA VAL A 303 -26.90 -60.82 -60.72
C VAL A 303 -25.43 -60.47 -60.88
N LEU A 304 -24.49 -61.36 -60.54
CA LEU A 304 -23.05 -61.13 -60.74
C LEU A 304 -22.67 -60.85 -62.21
N ASN A 305 -23.30 -61.56 -63.15
CA ASN A 305 -23.09 -61.30 -64.58
C ASN A 305 -23.67 -59.94 -65.00
N ALA A 306 -24.83 -59.55 -64.45
CA ALA A 306 -25.40 -58.23 -64.68
C ALA A 306 -24.54 -57.11 -64.06
N CYS A 307 -24.01 -57.28 -62.84
CA CYS A 307 -23.09 -56.32 -62.22
C CYS A 307 -21.87 -56.06 -63.11
N LYS A 308 -21.30 -57.09 -63.75
CA LYS A 308 -20.22 -56.91 -64.73
C LYS A 308 -20.69 -56.16 -65.98
N LYS A 309 -21.88 -56.47 -66.50
CA LYS A 309 -22.46 -55.80 -67.68
C LYS A 309 -22.69 -54.31 -67.44
N PHE A 310 -23.10 -53.92 -66.23
CA PHE A 310 -23.46 -52.54 -65.87
C PHE A 310 -22.37 -51.79 -65.10
N GLY A 311 -21.21 -52.40 -64.88
CA GLY A 311 -20.09 -51.78 -64.16
C GLY A 311 -20.38 -51.51 -62.69
N LEU A 312 -21.10 -52.42 -62.01
CA LEU A 312 -21.37 -52.36 -60.56
C LEU A 312 -20.29 -53.16 -59.80
N THR A 313 -19.11 -52.58 -59.69
CA THR A 313 -17.91 -53.19 -59.09
C THR A 313 -18.04 -53.45 -57.59
N ASN A 314 -18.51 -52.50 -56.78
CA ASN A 314 -18.61 -52.72 -55.33
C ASN A 314 -19.77 -53.66 -54.99
N MET A 315 -20.89 -53.62 -55.73
CA MET A 315 -21.94 -54.64 -55.61
C MET A 315 -21.41 -56.04 -55.93
N SER A 316 -20.64 -56.18 -57.02
CA SER A 316 -20.01 -57.44 -57.36
C SER A 316 -19.05 -57.90 -56.27
N ASN A 317 -18.30 -56.98 -55.67
CA ASN A 317 -17.40 -57.25 -54.55
C ASN A 317 -18.18 -57.68 -53.31
N ASP A 318 -19.28 -57.01 -52.94
CA ASP A 318 -20.15 -57.37 -51.81
C ASP A 318 -20.81 -58.74 -52.00
N LEU A 319 -21.28 -59.05 -53.21
CA LEU A 319 -21.81 -60.38 -53.55
C LEU A 319 -20.73 -61.46 -53.48
N SER A 320 -19.48 -61.13 -53.84
CA SER A 320 -18.35 -62.05 -53.71
C SER A 320 -17.74 -62.11 -52.31
N GLU A 321 -17.83 -61.05 -51.50
CA GLU A 321 -17.47 -61.05 -50.09
C GLU A 321 -18.52 -61.78 -49.26
N SER A 322 -19.77 -61.79 -49.70
CA SER A 322 -20.83 -62.63 -49.11
C SER A 322 -20.50 -64.13 -49.23
N ILE A 323 -19.70 -64.54 -50.24
CA ILE A 323 -19.13 -65.90 -50.36
C ILE A 323 -18.10 -66.17 -49.24
N ASN A 324 -17.42 -65.13 -48.75
CA ASN A 324 -16.43 -65.22 -47.66
C ASN A 324 -17.01 -64.87 -46.27
N LYS A 325 -18.19 -64.22 -46.20
CA LYS A 325 -18.84 -63.73 -44.97
C LYS A 325 -19.83 -64.71 -44.35
N GLU A 326 -20.26 -65.78 -45.05
CA GLU A 326 -20.91 -66.93 -44.37
C GLU A 326 -19.95 -67.68 -43.44
N SER A 327 -18.64 -67.37 -43.46
CA SER A 327 -17.63 -68.01 -42.61
C SER A 327 -17.15 -67.16 -41.42
N ASN A 328 -17.57 -65.90 -41.23
CA ASN A 328 -17.05 -65.08 -40.12
C ASN A 328 -18.04 -63.99 -39.67
N SER A 329 -18.97 -64.36 -38.79
CA SER A 329 -19.60 -63.43 -37.85
C SER A 329 -18.59 -63.07 -36.74
N LYS A 330 -18.31 -61.77 -36.55
CA LYS A 330 -17.33 -61.29 -35.57
C LYS A 330 -17.76 -61.60 -34.12
N GLN A 331 -17.18 -62.65 -33.57
CA GLN A 331 -16.73 -62.68 -32.19
C GLN A 331 -15.63 -61.61 -32.01
N ILE A 332 -15.74 -60.77 -30.97
CA ILE A 332 -14.58 -60.00 -30.46
C ILE A 332 -13.58 -61.05 -29.97
N MET A 333 -12.51 -61.28 -30.73
CA MET A 333 -11.50 -62.26 -30.34
C MET A 333 -10.45 -61.58 -29.45
N PRO A 334 -10.16 -62.14 -28.26
CA PRO A 334 -9.13 -61.61 -27.38
C PRO A 334 -7.75 -61.77 -28.03
N MET A 335 -6.90 -60.75 -27.93
CA MET A 335 -5.51 -60.83 -28.38
C MET A 335 -4.76 -61.86 -27.51
N SER A 336 -3.97 -62.75 -28.11
CA SER A 336 -3.15 -63.68 -27.31
C SER A 336 -1.93 -62.96 -26.71
N GLN A 337 -1.46 -63.45 -25.55
CA GLN A 337 -0.24 -62.93 -24.92
C GLN A 337 0.98 -63.03 -25.85
N PHE A 338 1.02 -64.06 -26.70
CA PHE A 338 2.10 -64.25 -27.66
C PHE A 338 2.06 -63.18 -28.76
N ASP A 339 0.87 -62.88 -29.31
CA ASP A 339 0.70 -61.84 -30.33
C ASP A 339 1.05 -60.46 -29.77
N PHE A 340 0.58 -60.15 -28.55
CA PHE A 340 0.92 -58.92 -27.85
C PHE A 340 2.43 -58.79 -27.63
N MET A 341 3.09 -59.83 -27.11
CA MET A 341 4.53 -59.79 -26.86
C MET A 341 5.35 -59.68 -28.15
N ASN A 342 4.90 -60.29 -29.25
CA ASN A 342 5.54 -60.11 -30.54
C ASN A 342 5.44 -58.66 -31.02
N ILE A 343 4.25 -58.06 -30.94
CA ILE A 343 4.02 -56.65 -31.32
C ILE A 343 4.87 -55.70 -30.47
N VAL A 344 4.89 -55.89 -29.15
CA VAL A 344 5.70 -55.09 -28.21
C VAL A 344 7.21 -55.29 -28.42
N ASN A 345 7.66 -56.52 -28.69
CA ASN A 345 9.09 -56.80 -28.93
C ASN A 345 9.58 -56.28 -30.29
N LEU A 346 8.75 -56.36 -31.33
CA LEU A 346 9.06 -55.82 -32.66
C LEU A 346 9.20 -54.29 -32.60
N THR A 347 8.30 -53.61 -31.88
CA THR A 347 8.36 -52.17 -31.66
C THR A 347 9.41 -51.74 -30.64
N ARG A 348 9.93 -52.63 -29.78
CA ARG A 348 11.09 -52.29 -28.92
C ARG A 348 12.33 -51.86 -29.71
N SER A 349 12.42 -52.23 -30.99
CA SER A 349 13.50 -51.86 -31.92
C SER A 349 13.22 -50.59 -32.75
N GLN A 350 11.98 -50.09 -32.78
CA GLN A 350 11.58 -48.89 -33.51
C GLN A 350 10.88 -47.92 -32.55
N LYS A 351 11.25 -46.63 -32.52
CA LYS A 351 10.63 -45.60 -31.64
C LYS A 351 9.13 -45.32 -31.95
N SER A 352 8.40 -46.22 -32.61
CA SER A 352 7.02 -46.06 -33.04
C SER A 352 6.02 -46.39 -31.92
N ALA A 353 5.05 -45.50 -31.73
CA ALA A 353 3.80 -45.72 -31.03
C ALA A 353 3.12 -47.04 -31.44
N LEU A 354 2.63 -47.82 -30.48
CA LEU A 354 1.81 -48.99 -30.75
C LEU A 354 0.36 -48.59 -31.03
N ASN A 355 -0.28 -49.15 -32.06
CA ASN A 355 -1.73 -49.02 -32.21
C ASN A 355 -2.42 -50.31 -31.74
N LEU A 356 -3.14 -50.20 -30.63
CA LEU A 356 -3.90 -51.28 -29.99
C LEU A 356 -5.39 -50.93 -29.87
N SER A 357 -5.88 -49.97 -30.68
CA SER A 357 -7.23 -49.43 -30.56
C SER A 357 -8.31 -50.48 -30.86
N GLY A 358 -9.39 -50.47 -30.05
CA GLY A 358 -10.56 -51.34 -30.19
C GLY A 358 -10.34 -52.80 -29.82
N LEU A 359 -9.18 -53.15 -29.23
CA LEU A 359 -8.86 -54.53 -28.87
C LEU A 359 -9.43 -54.92 -27.50
N ASP A 360 -9.82 -56.18 -27.38
CA ASP A 360 -10.06 -56.82 -26.09
C ASP A 360 -8.72 -57.31 -25.53
N LEU A 361 -8.19 -56.56 -24.56
CA LEU A 361 -6.91 -56.84 -23.90
C LEU A 361 -7.11 -57.55 -22.56
N ARG A 362 -8.36 -57.89 -22.22
CA ARG A 362 -8.68 -58.63 -20.99
C ARG A 362 -7.94 -59.96 -20.98
N LYS A 363 -7.51 -60.37 -19.79
CA LYS A 363 -6.72 -61.60 -19.52
C LYS A 363 -5.24 -61.55 -19.94
N LEU A 364 -4.76 -60.49 -20.59
CA LEU A 364 -3.32 -60.31 -20.81
C LEU A 364 -2.60 -59.99 -19.48
N VAL A 365 -1.34 -60.40 -19.38
CA VAL A 365 -0.44 -60.05 -18.27
C VAL A 365 0.48 -58.96 -18.77
N ILE A 366 0.13 -57.70 -18.49
CA ILE A 366 0.87 -56.52 -18.99
C ILE A 366 1.41 -55.62 -17.88
N ASN A 367 1.38 -56.05 -16.61
CA ASN A 367 2.05 -55.33 -15.53
C ASN A 367 3.55 -55.16 -15.84
N ASN A 368 4.12 -54.01 -15.49
CA ASN A 368 5.49 -53.61 -15.84
C ASN A 368 5.79 -53.45 -17.35
N THR A 369 4.77 -53.27 -18.19
CA THR A 369 4.98 -53.06 -19.64
C THR A 369 5.17 -51.59 -19.97
N ASN A 370 6.00 -51.29 -20.99
CA ASN A 370 6.12 -49.94 -21.54
C ASN A 370 5.25 -49.79 -22.78
N LEU A 371 4.22 -48.95 -22.67
CA LEU A 371 3.26 -48.58 -23.70
C LEU A 371 3.24 -47.04 -23.87
N GLU A 372 4.36 -46.37 -23.63
CA GLU A 372 4.51 -44.92 -23.81
C GLU A 372 4.17 -44.50 -25.25
N LYS A 373 3.40 -43.40 -25.38
CA LYS A 373 2.97 -42.78 -26.65
C LYS A 373 2.19 -43.71 -27.58
N SER A 374 1.51 -44.70 -27.06
CA SER A 374 0.71 -45.65 -27.84
C SER A 374 -0.70 -45.10 -28.12
N GLU A 375 -1.31 -45.54 -29.23
CA GLU A 375 -2.70 -45.30 -29.60
C GLU A 375 -3.55 -46.49 -29.17
N ILE A 376 -4.34 -46.33 -28.11
CA ILE A 376 -5.13 -47.41 -27.48
C ILE A 376 -6.53 -46.86 -27.21
N ILE A 377 -7.27 -46.55 -28.27
CA ILE A 377 -8.60 -45.94 -28.16
C ILE A 377 -9.65 -47.04 -27.98
N GLY A 378 -10.60 -46.88 -27.06
CA GLY A 378 -11.77 -47.76 -26.92
C GLY A 378 -11.48 -49.21 -26.52
N SER A 379 -10.31 -49.48 -25.92
CA SER A 379 -9.92 -50.85 -25.54
C SER A 379 -10.47 -51.25 -24.17
N ASP A 380 -10.73 -52.54 -23.97
CA ASP A 380 -11.23 -53.07 -22.70
C ASP A 380 -10.08 -53.65 -21.85
N PHE A 381 -9.80 -53.00 -20.73
CA PHE A 381 -8.84 -53.43 -19.71
C PHE A 381 -9.52 -53.95 -18.43
N SER A 382 -10.85 -54.03 -18.40
CA SER A 382 -11.58 -54.21 -17.14
C SER A 382 -11.14 -55.44 -16.34
N GLY A 383 -10.95 -55.24 -15.03
CA GLY A 383 -10.52 -56.26 -14.08
C GLY A 383 -9.03 -56.65 -14.14
N MET A 384 -8.21 -55.99 -14.97
CA MET A 384 -6.80 -56.34 -15.12
C MET A 384 -5.90 -55.82 -13.98
N ASN A 385 -4.79 -56.52 -13.76
CA ASN A 385 -3.66 -56.03 -12.97
C ASN A 385 -2.69 -55.30 -13.90
N LEU A 386 -2.67 -53.97 -13.81
CA LEU A 386 -1.88 -53.08 -14.66
C LEU A 386 -0.73 -52.43 -13.91
N LYS A 387 -0.38 -52.91 -12.71
CA LYS A 387 0.66 -52.32 -11.86
C LYS A 387 1.92 -51.95 -12.62
N GLN A 388 2.43 -50.75 -12.35
CA GLN A 388 3.71 -50.25 -12.85
C GLN A 388 3.82 -50.20 -14.39
N THR A 389 2.70 -50.30 -15.11
CA THR A 389 2.67 -50.10 -16.57
C THR A 389 2.92 -48.62 -16.87
N ASN A 390 3.68 -48.35 -17.94
CA ASN A 390 3.95 -47.00 -18.41
C ASN A 390 3.10 -46.70 -19.63
N PHE A 391 2.11 -45.82 -19.49
CA PHE A 391 1.26 -45.33 -20.58
C PHE A 391 1.58 -43.87 -20.93
N LYS A 392 2.67 -43.29 -20.44
CA LYS A 392 2.96 -41.86 -20.59
C LYS A 392 2.75 -41.37 -22.02
N GLY A 393 2.04 -40.26 -22.21
CA GLY A 393 1.84 -39.66 -23.52
C GLY A 393 0.92 -40.43 -24.47
N SER A 394 0.26 -41.49 -24.01
CA SER A 394 -0.61 -42.34 -24.85
C SER A 394 -2.01 -41.75 -25.00
N ASN A 395 -2.64 -42.05 -26.13
CA ASN A 395 -4.05 -41.77 -26.36
C ASN A 395 -4.87 -42.99 -25.92
N LEU A 396 -5.65 -42.81 -24.86
CA LEU A 396 -6.40 -43.87 -24.18
C LEU A 396 -7.91 -43.59 -24.19
N ARG A 397 -8.39 -42.67 -25.04
CA ARG A 397 -9.79 -42.22 -25.04
C ARG A 397 -10.77 -43.38 -25.12
N GLY A 398 -11.83 -43.35 -24.33
CA GLY A 398 -12.89 -44.36 -24.30
C GLY A 398 -12.48 -45.72 -23.74
N CYS A 399 -11.30 -45.87 -23.14
CA CYS A 399 -10.87 -47.13 -22.54
C CYS A 399 -11.67 -47.50 -21.28
N ASN A 400 -11.86 -48.80 -21.09
CA ASN A 400 -12.47 -49.35 -19.87
C ASN A 400 -11.42 -49.88 -18.89
N PHE A 401 -11.09 -49.10 -17.88
CA PHE A 401 -10.22 -49.46 -16.75
C PHE A 401 -11.00 -49.87 -15.47
N SER A 402 -12.29 -50.18 -15.58
CA SER A 402 -13.09 -50.51 -14.40
C SER A 402 -12.54 -51.75 -13.68
N ASN A 403 -12.56 -51.72 -12.35
CA ASN A 403 -12.06 -52.79 -11.48
C ASN A 403 -10.56 -53.15 -11.68
N CYS A 404 -9.76 -52.28 -12.32
CA CYS A 404 -8.34 -52.53 -12.51
C CYS A 404 -7.51 -52.20 -11.26
N ASP A 405 -6.38 -52.88 -11.10
CA ASP A 405 -5.31 -52.45 -10.20
C ASP A 405 -4.26 -51.66 -10.98
N LEU A 406 -4.32 -50.34 -10.86
CA LEU A 406 -3.46 -49.36 -11.53
C LEU A 406 -2.35 -48.86 -10.59
N THR A 407 -2.02 -49.60 -9.53
CA THR A 407 -1.05 -49.11 -8.54
C THR A 407 0.31 -48.80 -9.18
N SER A 408 0.80 -47.58 -8.97
CA SER A 408 2.06 -47.05 -9.53
C SER A 408 2.12 -47.02 -11.08
N VAL A 409 0.98 -46.96 -11.75
CA VAL A 409 0.91 -46.76 -13.20
C VAL A 409 1.26 -45.32 -13.57
N ASN A 410 1.98 -45.15 -14.67
CA ASN A 410 2.31 -43.84 -15.21
C ASN A 410 1.34 -43.47 -16.35
N LEU A 411 0.35 -42.65 -16.04
CA LEU A 411 -0.64 -42.07 -16.96
C LEU A 411 -0.35 -40.59 -17.23
N GLN A 412 0.89 -40.13 -17.06
CA GLN A 412 1.28 -38.73 -17.27
C GLN A 412 1.09 -38.34 -18.75
N GLU A 413 0.63 -37.12 -19.02
CA GLU A 413 0.48 -36.55 -20.37
C GLU A 413 -0.43 -37.39 -21.29
N CYS A 414 -1.35 -38.18 -20.73
CA CYS A 414 -2.26 -39.04 -21.50
C CYS A 414 -3.57 -38.33 -21.88
N GLU A 415 -4.21 -38.79 -22.95
CA GLU A 415 -5.58 -38.42 -23.31
C GLU A 415 -6.53 -39.50 -22.80
N LEU A 416 -7.23 -39.23 -21.69
CA LEU A 416 -8.08 -40.22 -21.00
C LEU A 416 -9.57 -39.87 -21.08
N ASP A 417 -9.95 -39.05 -22.06
CA ASP A 417 -11.33 -38.60 -22.22
C ASP A 417 -12.27 -39.82 -22.39
N ASP A 418 -13.45 -39.75 -21.78
CA ASP A 418 -14.48 -40.80 -21.82
C ASP A 418 -14.05 -42.17 -21.25
N CYS A 419 -12.96 -42.23 -20.48
CA CYS A 419 -12.52 -43.46 -19.81
C CYS A 419 -13.39 -43.83 -18.61
N ASN A 420 -13.53 -45.14 -18.37
CA ASN A 420 -14.16 -45.69 -17.17
C ASN A 420 -13.13 -46.25 -16.20
N PHE A 421 -12.94 -45.62 -15.04
CA PHE A 421 -12.09 -46.06 -13.93
C PHE A 421 -12.89 -46.52 -12.70
N SER A 422 -14.17 -46.87 -12.87
CA SER A 422 -15.02 -47.21 -11.73
C SER A 422 -14.47 -48.42 -10.96
N ASN A 423 -14.46 -48.32 -9.64
CA ASN A 423 -13.88 -49.30 -8.70
C ASN A 423 -12.38 -49.60 -8.90
N ALA A 424 -11.63 -48.76 -9.63
CA ALA A 424 -10.20 -49.00 -9.85
C ALA A 424 -9.34 -48.64 -8.62
N ILE A 425 -8.21 -49.33 -8.45
CA ILE A 425 -7.21 -49.02 -7.42
C ILE A 425 -6.14 -48.13 -8.04
N LEU A 426 -6.14 -46.84 -7.70
CA LEU A 426 -5.27 -45.82 -8.29
C LEU A 426 -4.06 -45.47 -7.40
N GLY A 427 -3.68 -46.35 -6.46
CA GLY A 427 -2.62 -46.07 -5.50
C GLY A 427 -1.30 -45.64 -6.16
N LYS A 428 -0.76 -44.45 -5.83
CA LYS A 428 0.48 -43.91 -6.44
C LYS A 428 0.44 -43.75 -7.98
N THR A 429 -0.74 -43.76 -8.59
CA THR A 429 -0.89 -43.54 -10.04
C THR A 429 -0.56 -42.10 -10.37
N ASN A 430 0.09 -41.88 -11.51
CA ASN A 430 0.46 -40.54 -11.97
C ASN A 430 -0.43 -40.09 -13.14
N PHE A 431 -1.38 -39.20 -12.90
CA PHE A 431 -2.23 -38.56 -13.91
C PHE A 431 -1.73 -37.16 -14.29
N SER A 432 -0.48 -36.80 -13.96
CA SER A 432 0.00 -35.43 -14.13
C SER A 432 -0.11 -34.98 -15.59
N LYS A 433 -0.62 -33.77 -15.82
CA LYS A 433 -0.80 -33.14 -17.14
C LYS A 433 -1.71 -33.91 -18.12
N SER A 434 -2.53 -34.82 -17.63
CA SER A 434 -3.43 -35.63 -18.47
C SER A 434 -4.80 -34.99 -18.63
N SER A 435 -5.48 -35.32 -19.73
CA SER A 435 -6.87 -34.92 -19.98
C SER A 435 -7.82 -35.94 -19.36
N LEU A 436 -8.74 -35.49 -18.51
CA LEU A 436 -9.69 -36.30 -17.74
C LEU A 436 -11.12 -35.76 -17.95
N LEU A 437 -11.55 -35.68 -19.21
CA LEU A 437 -12.89 -35.20 -19.58
C LEU A 437 -13.89 -36.37 -19.55
N ASN A 438 -15.07 -36.15 -18.96
CA ASN A 438 -16.17 -37.13 -18.88
C ASN A 438 -15.77 -38.49 -18.25
N ILE A 439 -14.76 -38.51 -17.38
CA ILE A 439 -14.29 -39.77 -16.82
C ILE A 439 -15.15 -40.25 -15.65
N ASN A 440 -15.25 -41.57 -15.51
CA ASN A 440 -15.93 -42.20 -14.39
C ASN A 440 -14.92 -42.73 -13.35
N LEU A 441 -14.75 -42.03 -12.23
CA LEU A 441 -13.94 -42.48 -11.10
C LEU A 441 -14.80 -43.01 -9.93
N SER A 442 -16.05 -43.40 -10.18
CA SER A 442 -16.96 -43.86 -9.13
C SER A 442 -16.36 -45.04 -8.35
N ASN A 443 -16.26 -44.90 -7.02
CA ASN A 443 -15.66 -45.89 -6.10
C ASN A 443 -14.16 -46.17 -6.30
N ALA A 444 -13.44 -45.37 -7.10
CA ALA A 444 -11.99 -45.54 -7.21
C ALA A 444 -11.27 -45.19 -5.89
N ILE A 445 -10.11 -45.80 -5.67
CA ILE A 445 -9.27 -45.61 -4.47
C ILE A 445 -8.02 -44.81 -4.83
N TYR A 446 -7.88 -43.60 -4.28
CA TYR A 446 -6.90 -42.60 -4.75
C TYR A 446 -5.63 -42.43 -3.90
N LYS A 447 -5.27 -43.39 -3.05
CA LYS A 447 -4.15 -43.20 -2.09
C LYS A 447 -2.85 -42.76 -2.78
N GLU A 448 -2.31 -41.59 -2.42
CA GLU A 448 -1.07 -41.03 -2.97
C GLU A 448 -1.09 -40.84 -4.51
N THR A 449 -2.28 -40.68 -5.10
CA THR A 449 -2.42 -40.40 -6.55
C THR A 449 -1.97 -38.98 -6.85
N LYS A 450 -1.28 -38.77 -7.97
CA LYS A 450 -0.82 -37.46 -8.43
C LYS A 450 -1.69 -36.96 -9.56
N PHE A 451 -2.26 -35.78 -9.39
CA PHE A 451 -3.09 -35.12 -10.41
C PHE A 451 -2.47 -33.79 -10.90
N ILE A 452 -1.16 -33.58 -10.68
CA ILE A 452 -0.50 -32.30 -10.93
C ILE A 452 -0.66 -31.85 -12.39
N GLY A 453 -1.28 -30.70 -12.61
CA GLY A 453 -1.52 -30.16 -13.96
C GLY A 453 -2.60 -30.87 -14.77
N ALA A 454 -3.37 -31.78 -14.16
CA ALA A 454 -4.42 -32.52 -14.87
C ALA A 454 -5.62 -31.62 -15.20
N LYS A 455 -6.36 -31.98 -16.25
CA LYS A 455 -7.55 -31.24 -16.69
C LYS A 455 -8.81 -32.06 -16.43
N PHE A 456 -9.65 -31.59 -15.52
CA PHE A 456 -10.91 -32.22 -15.14
C PHE A 456 -12.10 -31.46 -15.73
N GLU A 457 -12.97 -32.17 -16.43
CA GLU A 457 -14.28 -31.67 -16.84
C GLU A 457 -15.30 -32.79 -16.72
N ASN A 458 -16.44 -32.50 -16.07
CA ASN A 458 -17.55 -33.45 -15.94
C ASN A 458 -17.13 -34.83 -15.39
N VAL A 459 -16.34 -34.83 -14.30
CA VAL A 459 -15.84 -36.06 -13.66
C VAL A 459 -16.80 -36.53 -12.59
N THR A 460 -17.07 -37.84 -12.57
CA THR A 460 -17.84 -38.48 -11.50
C THR A 460 -16.92 -39.20 -10.52
N GLY A 461 -17.29 -39.23 -9.24
CA GLY A 461 -16.60 -40.02 -8.22
C GLY A 461 -15.76 -39.23 -7.22
N PHE A 462 -15.84 -37.90 -7.21
CA PHE A 462 -15.24 -37.03 -6.19
C PHE A 462 -16.21 -36.65 -5.06
N GLN A 463 -17.51 -36.60 -5.35
CA GLN A 463 -18.54 -36.32 -4.36
C GLN A 463 -18.61 -37.42 -3.28
N ASN A 464 -18.84 -37.02 -2.03
CA ASN A 464 -18.94 -37.92 -0.88
C ASN A 464 -17.69 -38.82 -0.65
N ARG A 465 -16.48 -38.32 -0.98
CA ARG A 465 -15.22 -39.07 -0.85
C ARG A 465 -14.24 -38.45 0.13
N LYS A 466 -13.32 -39.27 0.61
CA LYS A 466 -12.09 -38.84 1.28
C LYS A 466 -11.00 -38.67 0.23
N LEU A 467 -10.71 -37.41 -0.09
CA LEU A 467 -9.76 -36.95 -1.09
C LEU A 467 -8.59 -36.18 -0.44
N GLY A 468 -8.46 -36.23 0.88
CA GLY A 468 -7.43 -35.52 1.62
C GLY A 468 -6.00 -35.95 1.27
N SER A 469 -5.06 -35.02 1.42
CA SER A 469 -3.63 -35.20 1.14
C SER A 469 -3.29 -35.50 -0.33
N LEU A 470 -4.20 -35.21 -1.27
CA LEU A 470 -3.92 -35.32 -2.70
C LEU A 470 -3.26 -34.06 -3.24
N ASP A 471 -2.44 -34.23 -4.27
CA ASP A 471 -1.80 -33.12 -4.99
C ASP A 471 -2.49 -32.88 -6.32
N PHE A 472 -3.22 -31.78 -6.36
CA PHE A 472 -3.94 -31.23 -7.50
C PHE A 472 -3.27 -29.96 -8.05
N SER A 473 -2.06 -29.59 -7.60
CA SER A 473 -1.44 -28.33 -8.01
C SER A 473 -1.36 -28.16 -9.53
N ASN A 474 -1.55 -26.92 -10.00
CA ASN A 474 -1.57 -26.54 -11.42
C ASN A 474 -2.73 -27.13 -12.25
N SER A 475 -3.72 -27.75 -11.62
CA SER A 475 -4.83 -28.41 -12.34
C SER A 475 -5.97 -27.45 -12.69
N SER A 476 -6.77 -27.83 -13.69
CA SER A 476 -8.01 -27.14 -14.03
C SER A 476 -9.22 -28.01 -13.73
N PHE A 477 -10.25 -27.42 -13.13
CA PHE A 477 -11.51 -28.04 -12.78
C PHE A 477 -12.65 -27.26 -13.42
N LYS A 478 -13.47 -27.93 -14.23
CA LYS A 478 -14.67 -27.35 -14.81
C LYS A 478 -15.87 -28.24 -14.52
N SER A 479 -16.90 -27.65 -13.89
CA SER A 479 -18.15 -28.33 -13.55
C SER A 479 -17.94 -29.62 -12.74
N ILE A 480 -17.09 -29.53 -11.70
CA ILE A 480 -16.75 -30.67 -10.84
C ILE A 480 -17.57 -30.66 -9.56
N GLU A 481 -18.06 -31.84 -9.18
CA GLU A 481 -18.84 -32.07 -7.96
C GLU A 481 -17.95 -32.59 -6.82
N PHE A 482 -17.50 -31.69 -5.95
CA PHE A 482 -16.77 -32.00 -4.71
C PHE A 482 -17.69 -32.08 -3.47
N CYS A 483 -19.00 -31.95 -3.63
CA CYS A 483 -19.91 -31.83 -2.50
C CYS A 483 -19.80 -32.98 -1.49
N ASN A 484 -19.87 -32.63 -0.20
CA ASN A 484 -19.69 -33.53 0.94
C ASN A 484 -18.37 -34.34 0.95
N SER A 485 -17.35 -33.90 0.23
CA SER A 485 -16.03 -34.55 0.24
C SER A 485 -15.13 -34.00 1.36
N ASP A 486 -14.10 -34.75 1.68
CA ASP A 486 -13.01 -34.34 2.57
C ASP A 486 -11.75 -34.12 1.75
N LEU A 487 -11.38 -32.86 1.56
CA LEU A 487 -10.16 -32.42 0.85
C LEU A 487 -9.05 -32.00 1.82
N SER A 488 -9.15 -32.33 3.11
CA SER A 488 -8.22 -31.84 4.13
C SER A 488 -6.75 -32.14 3.77
N ASN A 489 -5.88 -31.15 3.98
CA ASN A 489 -4.44 -31.20 3.67
C ASN A 489 -4.10 -31.40 2.18
N SER A 490 -5.06 -31.20 1.26
CA SER A 490 -4.77 -31.31 -0.17
C SER A 490 -4.12 -30.05 -0.72
N ASN A 491 -3.36 -30.20 -1.80
CA ASN A 491 -2.68 -29.12 -2.49
C ASN A 491 -3.42 -28.76 -3.79
N PHE A 492 -4.00 -27.58 -3.83
CA PHE A 492 -4.67 -26.99 -4.99
C PHE A 492 -3.99 -25.68 -5.41
N THR A 493 -2.67 -25.55 -5.19
CA THR A 493 -1.92 -24.35 -5.59
C THR A 493 -1.98 -24.12 -7.10
N ASN A 494 -2.14 -22.86 -7.51
CA ASN A 494 -2.18 -22.46 -8.92
C ASN A 494 -3.25 -23.21 -9.75
N CYS A 495 -4.39 -23.50 -9.14
CA CYS A 495 -5.50 -24.18 -9.81
C CYS A 495 -6.51 -23.19 -10.40
N ASN A 496 -7.24 -23.63 -11.42
CA ASN A 496 -8.39 -22.90 -11.95
C ASN A 496 -9.66 -23.73 -11.79
N ALA A 497 -10.60 -23.27 -10.96
CA ALA A 497 -11.88 -23.91 -10.72
C ALA A 497 -13.03 -23.05 -11.26
N ILE A 498 -13.80 -23.59 -12.20
CA ILE A 498 -14.93 -22.93 -12.85
C ILE A 498 -16.18 -23.79 -12.66
N ASP A 499 -17.28 -23.17 -12.23
CA ASP A 499 -18.60 -23.81 -12.04
C ASP A 499 -18.56 -25.07 -11.14
N CYS A 500 -17.59 -25.13 -10.21
CA CYS A 500 -17.42 -26.28 -9.32
C CYS A 500 -18.32 -26.18 -8.08
N ASN A 501 -18.84 -27.32 -7.63
CA ASN A 501 -19.64 -27.43 -6.41
C ASN A 501 -18.78 -27.93 -5.24
N LEU A 502 -18.54 -27.07 -4.26
CA LEU A 502 -17.81 -27.36 -3.02
C LEU A 502 -18.72 -27.36 -1.79
N GLU A 503 -20.04 -27.42 -1.95
CA GLU A 503 -20.99 -27.42 -0.84
C GLU A 503 -20.71 -28.54 0.20
N SER A 504 -20.74 -28.17 1.48
CA SER A 504 -20.49 -29.08 2.62
C SER A 504 -19.13 -29.79 2.59
N THR A 505 -18.14 -29.24 1.89
CA THR A 505 -16.79 -29.84 1.79
C THR A 505 -15.93 -29.51 3.02
N ILE A 506 -15.13 -30.49 3.46
CA ILE A 506 -14.12 -30.28 4.49
C ILE A 506 -12.82 -29.84 3.81
N LEU A 507 -12.39 -28.61 4.08
CA LEU A 507 -11.25 -27.96 3.46
C LEU A 507 -10.10 -27.71 4.45
N ARG A 508 -10.12 -28.34 5.62
CA ARG A 508 -9.14 -28.08 6.69
C ARG A 508 -7.70 -28.19 6.20
N LYS A 509 -6.88 -27.17 6.44
CA LYS A 509 -5.48 -27.13 6.00
C LYS A 509 -5.28 -27.33 4.49
N THR A 510 -6.30 -27.05 3.69
CA THR A 510 -6.18 -27.14 2.22
C THR A 510 -5.42 -25.91 1.72
N ASN A 511 -4.53 -26.12 0.76
CA ASN A 511 -3.77 -25.05 0.14
C ASN A 511 -4.38 -24.69 -1.22
N PHE A 512 -5.05 -23.55 -1.29
CA PHE A 512 -5.60 -22.96 -2.51
C PHE A 512 -4.82 -21.72 -2.97
N GLU A 513 -3.54 -21.57 -2.61
CA GLU A 513 -2.78 -20.38 -2.96
C GLU A 513 -2.63 -20.18 -4.48
N LYS A 514 -2.74 -18.92 -4.91
CA LYS A 514 -2.63 -18.50 -6.32
C LYS A 514 -3.72 -19.11 -7.23
N SER A 515 -4.83 -19.57 -6.67
CA SER A 515 -5.88 -20.27 -7.40
C SER A 515 -7.05 -19.35 -7.78
N GLN A 516 -7.81 -19.76 -8.78
CA GLN A 516 -8.95 -19.01 -9.30
C GLN A 516 -10.23 -19.80 -9.08
N PHE A 517 -11.27 -19.14 -8.59
CA PHE A 517 -12.60 -19.69 -8.35
C PHE A 517 -13.65 -18.80 -9.02
N ASP A 518 -14.19 -19.27 -10.12
CA ASP A 518 -15.20 -18.56 -10.89
C ASP A 518 -16.52 -19.33 -10.84
N ASN A 519 -17.59 -18.68 -10.35
CA ASN A 519 -18.93 -19.26 -10.20
C ASN A 519 -18.99 -20.53 -9.33
N CYS A 520 -18.01 -20.72 -8.44
CA CYS A 520 -18.02 -21.87 -7.53
C CYS A 520 -19.09 -21.71 -6.43
N ARG A 521 -19.67 -22.83 -6.00
CA ARG A 521 -20.69 -22.88 -4.95
C ARG A 521 -20.13 -23.45 -3.66
N PHE A 522 -20.30 -22.72 -2.56
CA PHE A 522 -20.06 -23.17 -1.19
C PHE A 522 -21.36 -23.13 -0.39
N ASN A 523 -21.32 -23.56 0.87
CA ASN A 523 -22.37 -23.28 1.84
C ASN A 523 -21.76 -23.13 3.25
N ASN A 524 -22.59 -22.74 4.21
CA ASN A 524 -22.19 -22.59 5.61
C ASN A 524 -21.76 -23.89 6.33
N LYS A 525 -21.89 -25.06 5.69
CA LYS A 525 -21.41 -26.34 6.25
C LYS A 525 -19.96 -26.63 5.87
N CYS A 526 -19.39 -25.89 4.92
CA CYS A 526 -17.99 -26.05 4.55
C CYS A 526 -17.06 -25.70 5.73
N LYS A 527 -15.93 -26.40 5.82
CA LYS A 527 -15.00 -26.31 6.96
C LYS A 527 -13.64 -25.80 6.51
N PHE A 528 -13.37 -24.52 6.77
CA PHE A 528 -12.22 -23.78 6.25
C PHE A 528 -11.04 -23.71 7.22
N GLU A 529 -11.04 -24.41 8.35
CA GLU A 529 -10.04 -24.16 9.40
C GLU A 529 -8.60 -24.35 8.87
N GLU A 530 -7.75 -23.33 9.06
CA GLU A 530 -6.35 -23.31 8.60
C GLU A 530 -6.19 -23.41 7.06
N THR A 531 -7.21 -23.06 6.28
CA THR A 531 -7.15 -23.06 4.80
C THR A 531 -6.42 -21.82 4.28
N SER A 532 -5.55 -21.99 3.29
CA SER A 532 -4.88 -20.86 2.63
C SER A 532 -5.50 -20.59 1.27
N PHE A 533 -5.93 -19.35 1.03
CA PHE A 533 -6.33 -18.78 -0.26
C PHE A 533 -5.39 -17.65 -0.67
N LYS A 534 -4.20 -17.54 -0.07
CA LYS A 534 -3.31 -16.41 -0.33
C LYS A 534 -3.00 -16.24 -1.83
N ASN A 535 -3.07 -14.98 -2.30
CA ASN A 535 -2.93 -14.58 -3.70
C ASN A 535 -3.98 -15.16 -4.68
N SER A 536 -5.12 -15.62 -4.18
CA SER A 536 -6.16 -16.26 -5.01
C SER A 536 -7.23 -15.26 -5.46
N SER A 537 -8.04 -15.65 -6.45
CA SER A 537 -9.19 -14.86 -6.89
C SER A 537 -10.48 -15.65 -6.75
N MET A 538 -11.51 -15.00 -6.20
CA MET A 538 -12.87 -15.50 -6.15
C MET A 538 -13.78 -14.52 -6.89
N LYS A 539 -14.49 -15.01 -7.89
CA LYS A 539 -15.41 -14.23 -8.70
C LYS A 539 -16.76 -14.90 -8.75
N ASN A 540 -17.79 -14.17 -8.32
CA ASN A 540 -19.17 -14.66 -8.33
C ASN A 540 -19.34 -15.98 -7.56
N VAL A 541 -18.62 -16.13 -6.45
CA VAL A 541 -18.67 -17.31 -5.57
C VAL A 541 -19.86 -17.16 -4.62
N SER A 542 -20.70 -18.18 -4.54
CA SER A 542 -21.92 -18.17 -3.72
C SER A 542 -21.79 -19.01 -2.44
N GLY A 543 -22.63 -18.68 -1.44
CA GLY A 543 -22.83 -19.51 -0.24
C GLY A 543 -21.69 -19.48 0.79
N LEU A 544 -20.89 -18.42 0.77
CA LEU A 544 -19.93 -18.11 1.84
C LEU A 544 -20.58 -17.37 3.02
N ILE A 545 -21.86 -17.00 2.90
CA ILE A 545 -22.65 -16.42 3.99
C ILE A 545 -22.75 -17.40 5.16
N GLY A 546 -22.36 -16.95 6.35
CA GLY A 546 -22.43 -17.72 7.60
C GLY A 546 -21.31 -18.72 7.78
N ILE A 547 -20.22 -18.63 7.00
CA ILE A 547 -19.11 -19.58 7.09
C ILE A 547 -18.13 -19.23 8.21
N ASP A 548 -17.57 -20.23 8.88
CA ASP A 548 -16.54 -20.02 9.90
C ASP A 548 -15.16 -19.84 9.24
N LEU A 549 -14.59 -18.64 9.35
CA LEU A 549 -13.23 -18.29 8.94
C LEU A 549 -12.31 -18.33 10.16
N VAL A 550 -11.75 -19.52 10.44
CA VAL A 550 -10.85 -19.74 11.58
C VAL A 550 -9.46 -20.05 11.05
N ARG A 551 -8.49 -19.15 11.31
CA ARG A 551 -7.10 -19.26 10.84
C ARG A 551 -6.98 -19.37 9.32
N VAL A 552 -7.89 -18.72 8.59
CA VAL A 552 -7.87 -18.73 7.12
C VAL A 552 -6.91 -17.64 6.62
N ASP A 553 -6.12 -17.94 5.58
CA ASP A 553 -5.29 -16.92 4.93
C ASP A 553 -5.95 -16.45 3.62
N LEU A 554 -6.46 -15.22 3.61
CA LEU A 554 -7.05 -14.53 2.46
C LEU A 554 -6.16 -13.37 1.97
N SER A 555 -4.88 -13.32 2.37
CA SER A 555 -4.00 -12.22 1.99
C SER A 555 -3.82 -12.10 0.48
N ASN A 556 -3.83 -10.86 -0.01
CA ASN A 556 -3.80 -10.48 -1.43
C ASN A 556 -4.89 -11.13 -2.30
N CYS A 557 -6.00 -11.58 -1.70
CA CYS A 557 -7.11 -12.15 -2.48
C CYS A 557 -7.83 -11.08 -3.30
N LYS A 558 -8.33 -11.46 -4.48
CA LYS A 558 -9.28 -10.66 -5.27
C LYS A 558 -10.67 -11.23 -5.09
N LEU A 559 -11.51 -10.56 -4.33
CA LEU A 559 -12.87 -11.03 -4.02
C LEU A 559 -13.89 -10.13 -4.74
N THR A 560 -14.50 -10.66 -5.79
CA THR A 560 -15.42 -9.91 -6.65
C THR A 560 -16.79 -10.56 -6.62
N LYS A 561 -17.81 -9.81 -6.16
CA LYS A 561 -19.17 -10.34 -5.92
C LYS A 561 -19.13 -11.57 -5.00
N THR A 562 -18.43 -11.44 -3.88
CA THR A 562 -18.26 -12.51 -2.90
C THR A 562 -18.76 -12.00 -1.55
N ASP A 563 -19.61 -12.77 -0.88
CA ASP A 563 -20.32 -12.36 0.32
C ASP A 563 -19.98 -13.29 1.51
N PHE A 564 -19.38 -12.70 2.56
CA PHE A 564 -19.03 -13.36 3.83
C PHE A 564 -19.92 -12.89 5.00
N THR A 565 -21.11 -12.37 4.73
CA THR A 565 -22.06 -11.93 5.77
C THR A 565 -22.31 -13.08 6.77
N VAL A 566 -22.45 -12.81 8.07
CA VAL A 566 -22.74 -13.80 9.13
C VAL A 566 -21.61 -14.76 9.48
N SER A 567 -20.43 -14.61 8.88
CA SER A 567 -19.25 -15.42 9.20
C SER A 567 -18.66 -15.14 10.58
N TYR A 568 -18.23 -16.19 11.28
CA TYR A 568 -17.36 -16.06 12.45
C TYR A 568 -15.91 -15.91 11.97
N ILE A 569 -15.22 -14.85 12.40
CA ILE A 569 -13.87 -14.52 11.92
C ILE A 569 -12.91 -14.53 13.10
N PHE A 570 -11.95 -15.47 13.09
CA PHE A 570 -10.94 -15.63 14.14
C PHE A 570 -9.58 -15.94 13.53
N GLU A 571 -8.54 -15.17 13.88
CA GLU A 571 -7.16 -15.34 13.37
C GLU A 571 -7.07 -15.41 11.83
N THR A 572 -7.98 -14.73 11.12
CA THR A 572 -8.00 -14.73 9.65
C THR A 572 -7.15 -13.58 9.12
N ASN A 573 -6.31 -13.88 8.13
CA ASN A 573 -5.43 -12.91 7.49
C ASN A 573 -6.11 -12.31 6.25
N PHE A 574 -6.41 -11.01 6.26
CA PHE A 574 -7.02 -10.32 5.12
C PHE A 574 -6.06 -9.30 4.46
N LEU A 575 -4.78 -9.29 4.81
CA LEU A 575 -3.83 -8.28 4.35
C LEU A 575 -3.91 -8.05 2.84
N ASN A 576 -4.11 -6.79 2.41
CA ASN A 576 -4.20 -6.37 1.00
C ASN A 576 -5.28 -7.08 0.14
N CYS A 577 -6.29 -7.68 0.76
CA CYS A 577 -7.39 -8.26 0.02
C CYS A 577 -8.28 -7.15 -0.61
N ASN A 578 -8.64 -7.26 -1.88
CA ASN A 578 -9.59 -6.33 -2.49
C ASN A 578 -11.01 -6.77 -2.16
N PHE A 579 -11.55 -6.25 -1.07
CA PHE A 579 -12.94 -6.44 -0.65
C PHE A 579 -13.83 -5.34 -1.24
N CYS A 580 -14.88 -5.74 -1.98
CA CYS A 580 -16.03 -4.88 -2.24
C CYS A 580 -17.19 -5.41 -1.40
N MET A 581 -17.42 -4.78 -0.25
CA MET A 581 -18.41 -5.28 0.69
C MET A 581 -19.78 -4.64 0.53
N GLU A 582 -20.80 -5.51 0.53
CA GLU A 582 -22.12 -5.22 1.06
C GLU A 582 -22.22 -5.97 2.40
N VAL A 583 -21.93 -5.27 3.49
CA VAL A 583 -22.32 -5.61 4.88
C VAL A 583 -21.83 -6.96 5.45
N LEU A 584 -20.67 -6.99 6.13
CA LEU A 584 -20.31 -8.06 7.08
C LEU A 584 -21.24 -7.88 8.28
N ARG A 585 -22.25 -8.75 8.45
CA ARG A 585 -23.01 -8.87 9.71
C ARG A 585 -22.66 -10.19 10.37
N SER A 586 -21.62 -10.28 11.18
CA SER A 586 -21.18 -11.54 11.81
C SER A 586 -22.27 -12.05 12.78
N LYS A 587 -22.49 -13.36 12.89
CA LYS A 587 -23.49 -13.94 13.83
C LYS A 587 -23.26 -13.53 15.28
N HIS A 588 -22.01 -13.22 15.62
CA HIS A 588 -21.56 -12.85 16.96
C HIS A 588 -21.01 -11.42 17.02
N ASN A 589 -21.03 -10.68 15.91
CA ASN A 589 -20.38 -9.38 15.75
C ASN A 589 -18.94 -9.34 16.33
N ILE A 590 -18.13 -10.39 16.22
CA ILE A 590 -16.75 -10.41 16.78
C ILE A 590 -15.74 -10.65 15.64
N ILE A 591 -14.71 -9.80 15.57
CA ILE A 591 -13.51 -9.99 14.75
C ILE A 591 -12.32 -9.92 15.70
N SER A 592 -11.49 -10.96 15.75
CA SER A 592 -10.35 -10.99 16.67
C SER A 592 -9.07 -11.56 16.07
N ASN A 593 -7.93 -11.02 16.52
CA ASN A 593 -6.59 -11.41 16.11
C ASN A 593 -6.37 -11.37 14.58
N CYS A 594 -6.95 -10.38 13.90
CA CYS A 594 -6.90 -10.25 12.45
C CYS A 594 -6.06 -9.05 12.00
N ASP A 595 -5.41 -9.14 10.84
CA ASP A 595 -4.80 -8.00 10.16
C ASP A 595 -5.70 -7.56 8.99
N LEU A 596 -6.31 -6.39 9.14
CA LEU A 596 -7.19 -5.71 8.18
C LEU A 596 -6.49 -4.52 7.48
N SER A 597 -5.16 -4.47 7.54
CA SER A 597 -4.37 -3.40 6.95
C SER A 597 -4.50 -3.35 5.42
N GLY A 598 -4.54 -2.14 4.87
CA GLY A 598 -4.63 -1.86 3.43
C GLY A 598 -5.99 -2.17 2.79
N LEU A 599 -6.98 -2.59 3.58
CA LEU A 599 -8.32 -2.90 3.08
C LEU A 599 -9.15 -1.64 2.79
N PHE A 600 -10.07 -1.77 1.83
CA PHE A 600 -11.19 -0.83 1.64
C PHE A 600 -12.43 -1.41 2.31
N LEU A 601 -12.73 -0.94 3.52
CA LEU A 601 -13.95 -1.30 4.24
C LEU A 601 -15.09 -0.39 3.78
N ASN A 602 -16.14 -1.01 3.26
CA ASN A 602 -17.40 -0.38 2.89
C ASN A 602 -18.53 -1.21 3.51
N GLY A 603 -19.16 -0.75 4.59
CA GLY A 603 -20.19 -1.55 5.25
C GLY A 603 -20.61 -1.04 6.62
N ASP A 604 -21.74 -1.58 7.09
CA ASP A 604 -22.27 -1.29 8.41
C ASP A 604 -21.74 -2.31 9.45
N PHE A 605 -20.80 -1.87 10.27
CA PHE A 605 -20.20 -2.62 11.38
C PHE A 605 -20.86 -2.28 12.72
N THR A 606 -22.09 -1.77 12.73
CA THR A 606 -22.77 -1.40 13.97
C THR A 606 -22.83 -2.56 14.97
N GLY A 607 -22.37 -2.32 16.20
CA GLY A 607 -22.35 -3.31 17.29
C GLY A 607 -21.23 -4.35 17.22
N PHE A 608 -20.19 -4.14 16.38
CA PHE A 608 -19.06 -5.06 16.27
C PHE A 608 -18.07 -4.92 17.42
N LYS A 609 -17.55 -6.04 17.92
CA LYS A 609 -16.40 -6.13 18.80
C LYS A 609 -15.16 -6.51 17.99
N PHE A 610 -14.19 -5.60 17.92
CA PHE A 610 -12.86 -5.81 17.38
C PHE A 610 -11.88 -6.03 18.53
N GLU A 611 -11.17 -7.15 18.55
CA GLU A 611 -10.23 -7.49 19.62
C GLU A 611 -8.86 -7.88 19.06
N ASN A 612 -7.81 -7.12 19.40
CA ASN A 612 -6.46 -7.30 18.88
C ASN A 612 -6.43 -7.31 17.33
N VAL A 613 -7.13 -6.36 16.73
CA VAL A 613 -7.21 -6.19 15.27
C VAL A 613 -6.30 -5.05 14.83
N LYS A 614 -5.62 -5.23 13.69
CA LYS A 614 -4.77 -4.20 13.09
C LYS A 614 -5.44 -3.61 11.86
N PHE A 615 -5.46 -2.28 11.79
CA PHE A 615 -6.09 -1.49 10.75
C PHE A 615 -5.12 -0.43 10.23
N THR A 616 -3.98 -0.84 9.67
CA THR A 616 -2.98 0.10 9.14
C THR A 616 -3.34 0.49 7.71
N ASN A 617 -3.45 1.79 7.42
CA ASN A 617 -3.81 2.32 6.10
C ASN A 617 -5.14 1.74 5.55
N THR A 618 -6.09 1.46 6.45
CA THR A 618 -7.40 0.92 6.08
C THR A 618 -8.33 2.08 5.69
N ASN A 619 -8.93 2.01 4.50
CA ASN A 619 -9.92 2.99 4.05
C ASN A 619 -11.30 2.62 4.59
N ILE A 620 -11.99 3.58 5.22
CA ILE A 620 -13.30 3.40 5.85
C ILE A 620 -14.36 4.41 5.36
N GLU A 621 -14.19 5.05 4.20
CA GLU A 621 -15.03 6.20 3.76
C GLU A 621 -16.55 5.94 3.76
N LYS A 622 -16.97 4.68 3.55
CA LYS A 622 -18.39 4.28 3.54
C LYS A 622 -18.74 3.31 4.66
N SER A 623 -17.90 3.23 5.69
CA SER A 623 -18.12 2.36 6.83
C SER A 623 -18.78 3.08 8.00
N LYS A 624 -19.64 2.36 8.72
CA LYS A 624 -20.24 2.80 9.99
C LYS A 624 -19.80 1.86 11.11
N PHE A 625 -19.39 2.38 12.25
CA PHE A 625 -19.01 1.57 13.42
C PHE A 625 -19.90 1.86 14.64
N GLU A 626 -21.12 2.34 14.46
CA GLU A 626 -21.97 2.76 15.59
C GLU A 626 -22.10 1.67 16.67
N ASN A 627 -22.05 2.00 17.97
CA ASN A 627 -22.12 1.03 19.07
C ASN A 627 -21.05 -0.09 19.05
N SER A 628 -19.96 0.07 18.29
CA SER A 628 -18.89 -0.93 18.22
C SER A 628 -17.94 -0.84 19.39
N THR A 629 -17.29 -1.95 19.73
CA THR A 629 -16.24 -2.04 20.75
C THR A 629 -14.90 -2.36 20.10
N PHE A 630 -13.86 -1.57 20.37
CA PHE A 630 -12.49 -1.84 19.98
C PHE A 630 -11.64 -2.12 21.23
N VAL A 631 -10.94 -3.25 21.26
CA VAL A 631 -10.10 -3.67 22.38
C VAL A 631 -8.71 -4.03 21.86
N LYS A 632 -7.64 -3.41 22.39
CA LYS A 632 -6.24 -3.71 22.04
C LYS A 632 -5.94 -3.62 20.53
N CYS A 633 -6.67 -2.78 19.81
CA CYS A 633 -6.52 -2.65 18.37
C CYS A 633 -5.42 -1.65 18.01
N LYS A 634 -4.75 -1.88 16.87
CA LYS A 634 -3.85 -0.90 16.24
C LYS A 634 -4.57 -0.27 15.07
N ILE A 635 -4.79 1.03 15.10
CA ILE A 635 -5.72 1.73 14.23
C ILE A 635 -5.00 2.90 13.57
N GLN A 636 -4.92 2.89 12.24
CA GLN A 636 -4.46 4.01 11.44
C GLN A 636 -5.44 4.21 10.28
N MET A 637 -6.45 5.04 10.52
CA MET A 637 -7.57 5.30 9.61
C MET A 637 -7.93 6.78 9.56
N ASN A 638 -8.81 7.16 8.61
CA ASN A 638 -9.45 8.47 8.58
C ASN A 638 -10.91 8.36 9.03
N PHE A 639 -11.22 8.88 10.22
CA PHE A 639 -12.55 8.90 10.81
C PHE A 639 -13.25 10.23 10.55
N LYS A 640 -14.54 10.16 10.20
CA LYS A 640 -15.43 11.32 10.04
C LYS A 640 -16.50 11.33 11.14
N LYS A 641 -17.23 12.44 11.27
CA LYS A 641 -18.28 12.71 12.26
C LYS A 641 -19.14 11.51 12.67
N ASP A 642 -19.65 10.73 11.71
CA ASP A 642 -20.60 9.64 11.98
C ASP A 642 -19.93 8.25 12.13
N SER A 643 -18.61 8.16 12.01
CA SER A 643 -17.92 6.88 11.96
C SER A 643 -17.83 6.17 13.32
N LEU A 644 -17.77 6.91 14.43
CA LEU A 644 -17.46 6.37 15.78
C LEU A 644 -18.56 6.60 16.84
N GLN A 645 -19.81 6.86 16.42
CA GLN A 645 -20.90 7.16 17.36
C GLN A 645 -21.11 6.02 18.37
N HIS A 646 -21.11 6.34 19.67
CA HIS A 646 -21.29 5.39 20.77
C HIS A 646 -20.31 4.20 20.77
N CYS A 647 -19.12 4.37 20.18
CA CYS A 647 -18.09 3.35 20.24
C CYS A 647 -17.46 3.26 21.62
N ASN A 648 -17.18 2.05 22.07
CA ASN A 648 -16.36 1.77 23.25
C ASN A 648 -14.95 1.41 22.80
N VAL A 649 -13.93 2.09 23.31
CA VAL A 649 -12.55 1.91 22.87
C VAL A 649 -11.63 1.75 24.06
N ILE A 650 -10.93 0.62 24.13
CA ILE A 650 -10.15 0.17 25.28
C ILE A 650 -8.74 -0.27 24.83
N GLU A 651 -7.70 0.31 25.41
CA GLU A 651 -6.29 -0.07 25.16
C GLU A 651 -5.88 -0.06 23.67
N CYS A 652 -6.48 0.81 22.86
CA CYS A 652 -6.20 0.92 21.43
C CYS A 652 -5.11 1.96 21.14
N ASP A 653 -4.35 1.71 20.07
CA ASP A 653 -3.31 2.60 19.55
C ASP A 653 -3.78 3.20 18.23
N PHE A 654 -4.05 4.51 18.22
CA PHE A 654 -4.54 5.25 17.05
C PHE A 654 -3.43 5.94 16.24
N ASN A 655 -2.16 5.64 16.50
CA ASN A 655 -1.03 6.40 15.98
C ASN A 655 -1.13 6.69 14.46
N GLY A 656 -1.07 7.97 14.09
CA GLY A 656 -1.17 8.42 12.69
C GLY A 656 -2.58 8.48 12.10
N SER A 657 -3.63 8.28 12.91
CA SER A 657 -5.03 8.41 12.46
C SER A 657 -5.45 9.88 12.25
N ILE A 658 -6.47 10.08 11.41
CA ILE A 658 -7.08 11.37 11.15
C ILE A 658 -8.52 11.35 11.70
N PHE A 659 -8.91 12.42 12.38
CA PHE A 659 -10.23 12.60 13.00
C PHE A 659 -10.82 13.93 12.52
N GLU A 660 -11.91 13.89 11.75
CA GLU A 660 -12.57 15.07 11.19
C GLU A 660 -14.01 15.21 11.71
N GLU A 661 -14.32 16.35 12.33
CA GLU A 661 -15.65 16.69 12.88
C GLU A 661 -16.16 15.71 13.94
N ILE A 662 -15.25 15.07 14.68
CA ILE A 662 -15.61 14.07 15.68
C ILE A 662 -15.92 14.74 17.02
N ASP A 663 -17.02 14.30 17.61
CA ASP A 663 -17.42 14.64 18.96
C ASP A 663 -16.98 13.52 19.92
N PHE A 664 -15.93 13.77 20.69
CA PHE A 664 -15.42 12.79 21.64
C PHE A 664 -16.34 12.57 22.84
N THR A 665 -17.35 13.43 23.07
CA THR A 665 -18.37 13.18 24.11
C THR A 665 -19.31 12.03 23.73
N LEU A 666 -19.43 11.74 22.43
CA LEU A 666 -20.22 10.64 21.89
C LEU A 666 -19.44 9.33 21.78
N ILE A 667 -18.13 9.35 22.04
CA ILE A 667 -17.30 8.15 22.12
C ILE A 667 -17.15 7.83 23.60
N GLN A 668 -17.57 6.63 24.02
CA GLN A 668 -17.29 6.12 25.36
C GLN A 668 -15.82 5.65 25.42
N ALA A 669 -14.89 6.51 24.99
CA ALA A 669 -13.48 6.24 24.96
C ALA A 669 -12.95 6.44 26.38
N ASN A 670 -12.45 5.37 26.98
CA ASN A 670 -11.60 5.52 28.14
C ASN A 670 -10.25 6.07 27.66
N LEU A 671 -10.21 7.38 27.38
CA LEU A 671 -9.10 8.11 26.75
C LEU A 671 -7.76 7.87 27.47
N GLU A 672 -7.81 7.57 28.78
CA GLU A 672 -6.65 7.26 29.61
C GLU A 672 -5.91 5.99 29.15
N THR A 673 -6.63 5.00 28.60
CA THR A 673 -6.08 3.71 28.17
C THR A 673 -5.61 3.70 26.72
N ASN A 674 -6.01 4.68 25.92
CA ASN A 674 -5.75 4.73 24.48
C ASN A 674 -4.57 5.67 24.16
N SER A 675 -3.90 5.43 23.03
CA SER A 675 -2.84 6.31 22.51
C SER A 675 -3.28 6.99 21.21
N PHE A 676 -3.02 8.29 21.09
CA PHE A 676 -3.38 9.14 19.96
C PHE A 676 -2.19 9.94 19.43
N ASN A 677 -0.99 9.33 19.45
CA ASN A 677 0.24 10.01 19.02
C ASN A 677 0.24 10.25 17.50
N ASN A 678 0.88 11.34 17.05
CA ASN A 678 0.97 11.73 15.64
C ASN A 678 -0.37 11.76 14.88
N CYS A 679 -1.48 11.92 15.59
CA CYS A 679 -2.81 12.00 14.99
C CYS A 679 -3.11 13.42 14.49
N VAL A 680 -4.07 13.54 13.57
CA VAL A 680 -4.58 14.84 13.10
C VAL A 680 -6.05 14.96 13.49
N PHE A 681 -6.39 16.01 14.21
CA PHE A 681 -7.75 16.34 14.61
C PHE A 681 -8.18 17.63 13.90
N LYS A 682 -9.33 17.62 13.24
CA LYS A 682 -9.90 18.79 12.57
C LYS A 682 -11.34 19.00 12.99
N ASN A 683 -11.70 20.23 13.36
CA ASN A 683 -13.07 20.60 13.75
C ASN A 683 -13.66 19.69 14.85
N ALA A 684 -12.81 19.13 15.71
CA ALA A 684 -13.22 18.19 16.77
C ALA A 684 -13.59 18.93 18.07
N ASP A 685 -14.55 18.42 18.81
CA ASP A 685 -14.89 18.91 20.16
C ASP A 685 -14.13 18.11 21.23
N LEU A 686 -13.20 18.79 21.92
CA LEU A 686 -12.26 18.20 22.89
C LEU A 686 -12.34 18.90 24.25
N ARG A 687 -13.45 19.57 24.56
CA ARG A 687 -13.60 20.36 25.80
C ARG A 687 -13.55 19.53 27.10
N GLU A 688 -13.87 18.24 27.02
CA GLU A 688 -13.82 17.30 28.14
C GLU A 688 -12.42 16.70 28.36
N LEU A 689 -11.44 17.01 27.48
CA LEU A 689 -10.10 16.45 27.57
C LEU A 689 -9.31 17.13 28.69
N LYS A 690 -8.79 16.33 29.64
CA LYS A 690 -8.04 16.82 30.80
C LYS A 690 -6.53 16.59 30.73
N ASP A 691 -6.09 15.70 29.85
CA ASP A 691 -4.68 15.34 29.67
C ASP A 691 -4.33 15.16 28.19
N LEU A 692 -3.22 15.76 27.78
CA LEU A 692 -2.67 15.70 26.42
C LEU A 692 -1.45 14.77 26.30
N SER A 693 -1.04 14.07 27.37
CA SER A 693 0.15 13.20 27.38
C SER A 693 0.11 12.07 26.35
N LYS A 694 -1.10 11.66 25.92
CA LYS A 694 -1.35 10.61 24.93
C LYS A 694 -1.43 11.11 23.48
N PHE A 695 -1.21 12.40 23.24
CA PHE A 695 -1.36 13.07 21.95
C PHE A 695 -0.02 13.65 21.44
N LEU A 696 1.10 13.00 21.75
CA LEU A 696 2.43 13.51 21.39
C LEU A 696 2.62 13.54 19.87
N GLY A 697 3.09 14.66 19.34
CA GLY A 697 3.28 14.87 17.90
C GLY A 697 1.98 15.09 17.12
N SER A 698 0.84 15.16 17.80
CA SER A 698 -0.47 15.34 17.16
C SER A 698 -0.73 16.80 16.79
N THR A 699 -1.57 16.98 15.77
CA THR A 699 -1.99 18.30 15.26
C THR A 699 -3.48 18.49 15.52
N PHE A 700 -3.87 19.65 16.03
CA PHE A 700 -5.25 20.05 16.25
C PHE A 700 -5.56 21.31 15.45
N ASP A 701 -6.53 21.23 14.55
CA ASP A 701 -6.94 22.32 13.65
C ASP A 701 -8.42 22.64 13.86
N ALA A 702 -8.72 23.89 14.22
CA ALA A 702 -10.08 24.37 14.48
C ALA A 702 -10.86 23.54 15.53
N CYS A 703 -10.14 22.95 16.49
CA CYS A 703 -10.72 22.17 17.58
C CYS A 703 -11.19 23.07 18.74
N LEU A 704 -12.21 22.61 19.48
CA LEU A 704 -12.70 23.26 20.70
C LEU A 704 -12.03 22.66 21.94
N PHE A 705 -11.53 23.49 22.86
CA PHE A 705 -10.80 23.08 24.05
C PHE A 705 -11.23 23.88 25.29
N ASN A 706 -11.08 23.29 26.48
CA ASN A 706 -11.11 24.03 27.74
C ASN A 706 -9.69 24.09 28.32
N PHE A 707 -8.97 25.20 28.12
CA PHE A 707 -7.56 25.28 28.49
C PHE A 707 -7.28 25.44 29.98
N LYS A 708 -8.30 25.71 30.79
CA LYS A 708 -8.14 26.01 32.23
C LYS A 708 -7.54 24.86 33.05
N GLU A 709 -7.70 23.63 32.58
CA GLU A 709 -7.24 22.42 33.30
C GLU A 709 -5.86 21.91 32.85
N PHE A 710 -5.27 22.45 31.77
CA PHE A 710 -3.97 21.98 31.28
C PHE A 710 -2.79 22.61 32.02
N THR A 711 -1.68 21.87 32.13
CA THR A 711 -0.39 22.40 32.62
C THR A 711 0.66 22.46 31.49
N ASN A 712 1.59 23.43 31.57
CA ASN A 712 2.61 23.69 30.54
C ASN A 712 3.48 22.46 30.16
N LYS A 713 3.58 21.44 31.03
CA LYS A 713 4.40 20.24 30.79
C LYS A 713 3.83 19.35 29.66
N HIS A 714 2.54 19.43 29.36
CA HIS A 714 1.85 18.50 28.44
C HIS A 714 1.82 18.96 26.98
N ILE A 715 2.27 20.19 26.69
CA ILE A 715 2.01 20.88 25.42
C ILE A 715 3.24 20.97 24.49
N GLN A 716 4.46 20.73 25.00
CA GLN A 716 5.73 21.02 24.30
C GLN A 716 5.99 20.29 22.96
N LYS A 717 5.06 19.46 22.48
CA LYS A 717 5.16 18.70 21.22
C LYS A 717 3.82 18.57 20.48
N ILE A 718 2.91 19.53 20.71
CA ILE A 718 1.57 19.52 20.12
C ILE A 718 1.42 20.76 19.26
N HIS A 719 0.92 20.56 18.03
CA HIS A 719 0.66 21.63 17.10
C HIS A 719 -0.81 22.04 17.15
N PHE A 720 -1.05 23.33 17.29
CA PHE A 720 -2.38 23.93 17.41
C PHE A 720 -2.58 24.95 16.28
N GLN A 721 -3.69 24.87 15.56
CA GLN A 721 -4.06 25.75 14.44
C GLN A 721 -5.52 26.19 14.57
N ASN A 722 -5.82 27.44 14.20
CA ASN A 722 -7.18 27.99 14.12
C ASN A 722 -8.05 27.86 15.40
N ILE A 723 -7.47 28.03 16.59
CA ILE A 723 -8.17 27.86 17.88
C ILE A 723 -9.01 29.09 18.28
N ASN A 724 -10.17 28.85 18.91
CA ASN A 724 -10.99 29.90 19.51
C ASN A 724 -10.33 30.51 20.76
N LEU A 725 -10.02 31.80 20.69
CA LEU A 725 -9.19 32.53 21.67
C LEU A 725 -9.92 32.89 22.98
N GLN A 726 -11.26 32.78 23.02
CA GLN A 726 -12.04 33.06 24.24
C GLN A 726 -11.76 32.04 25.36
N ASP A 727 -11.29 30.85 25.01
CA ASP A 727 -11.02 29.74 25.95
C ASP A 727 -9.61 29.82 26.59
N LEU A 728 -8.75 30.76 26.17
CA LEU A 728 -7.36 30.90 26.64
C LEU A 728 -7.19 31.77 27.90
N GLY A 729 -8.28 32.27 28.49
CA GLY A 729 -8.24 33.14 29.66
C GLY A 729 -7.56 32.48 30.86
N GLY A 730 -6.40 33.01 31.26
CA GLY A 730 -5.65 32.59 32.47
C GLY A 730 -4.38 31.75 32.22
N PHE A 731 -4.02 31.49 30.96
CA PHE A 731 -2.85 30.65 30.64
C PHE A 731 -1.54 31.47 30.52
N LYS A 732 -0.47 31.03 31.20
CA LYS A 732 0.87 31.63 31.07
C LYS A 732 1.67 30.93 29.98
N PHE A 733 1.82 31.59 28.83
CA PHE A 733 2.58 31.10 27.69
C PHE A 733 4.07 31.37 27.89
N SER A 734 4.90 30.33 27.99
CA SER A 734 6.36 30.47 27.91
C SER A 734 6.99 29.75 26.72
N ALA A 735 6.23 28.96 25.94
CA ALA A 735 6.81 28.16 24.83
C ALA A 735 5.78 27.62 23.81
N ILE A 736 4.69 28.34 23.51
CA ILE A 736 3.75 27.91 22.46
C ILE A 736 3.97 28.78 21.22
N THR A 737 4.32 28.16 20.10
CA THR A 737 4.23 28.78 18.78
C THR A 737 2.75 28.86 18.41
N VAL A 738 2.12 29.99 18.69
CA VAL A 738 0.79 30.30 18.17
C VAL A 738 0.95 31.38 17.12
N ASP A 739 0.49 31.14 15.89
CA ASP A 739 0.44 32.14 14.82
C ASP A 739 -0.65 33.18 15.13
N ILE A 740 -0.42 34.04 16.12
CA ILE A 740 -1.33 35.13 16.47
C ILE A 740 -0.65 36.47 16.19
N PRO A 741 -1.20 37.32 15.31
CA PRO A 741 -0.58 38.58 14.88
C PRO A 741 -0.07 39.48 16.02
N TRP A 742 -0.84 39.67 17.10
CA TRP A 742 -0.43 40.55 18.20
C TRP A 742 0.65 39.95 19.13
N PHE A 743 0.86 38.63 19.13
CA PHE A 743 1.89 38.01 19.96
C PHE A 743 3.30 38.47 19.53
N ASN A 744 3.49 38.65 18.22
CA ASN A 744 4.73 39.21 17.67
C ASN A 744 4.95 40.68 18.05
N LEU A 745 3.89 41.46 18.30
CA LEU A 745 4.04 42.83 18.80
C LEU A 745 4.65 42.84 20.21
N LEU A 746 4.12 42.00 21.11
CA LEU A 746 4.58 41.91 22.50
C LEU A 746 5.98 41.26 22.61
N SER A 747 6.24 40.21 21.82
CA SER A 747 7.54 39.52 21.85
C SER A 747 8.67 40.36 21.24
N SER A 748 8.35 41.20 20.25
CA SER A 748 9.35 42.02 19.55
C SER A 748 9.60 43.36 20.25
N SER A 749 8.61 43.94 20.93
CA SER A 749 8.72 45.26 21.57
C SER A 749 9.63 45.22 22.80
N VAL A 750 10.39 46.29 23.06
CA VAL A 750 11.07 46.50 24.36
C VAL A 750 10.29 47.43 25.29
N ILE A 751 9.25 48.10 24.79
CA ILE A 751 8.41 49.02 25.57
C ILE A 751 7.25 48.27 26.23
N VAL A 752 6.57 47.37 25.48
CA VAL A 752 5.33 46.70 25.92
C VAL A 752 5.48 45.18 26.12
N ASN A 753 6.71 44.63 26.11
CA ASN A 753 6.93 43.21 26.38
C ASN A 753 6.53 42.75 27.79
N SER A 754 6.46 43.68 28.74
CA SER A 754 6.02 43.42 30.11
C SER A 754 4.52 43.64 30.31
N CYS A 755 3.80 44.10 29.27
CA CYS A 755 2.36 44.34 29.33
C CYS A 755 1.56 43.04 29.26
N ASP A 756 0.35 43.06 29.83
CA ASP A 756 -0.60 41.95 29.70
C ASP A 756 -1.02 41.73 28.23
N ILE A 757 -1.28 40.47 27.87
CA ILE A 757 -1.72 40.08 26.52
C ILE A 757 -2.98 40.86 26.07
N ALA A 758 -3.87 41.19 27.01
CA ALA A 758 -5.06 42.00 26.74
C ALA A 758 -4.71 43.35 26.08
N ILE A 759 -3.60 43.99 26.50
CA ILE A 759 -3.13 45.25 25.93
C ILE A 759 -2.62 45.06 24.50
N GLY A 760 -1.88 43.98 24.24
CA GLY A 760 -1.45 43.65 22.87
C GLY A 760 -2.64 43.42 21.93
N CYS A 761 -3.66 42.72 22.41
CA CYS A 761 -4.93 42.53 21.69
C CYS A 761 -5.65 43.85 21.44
N GLU A 762 -5.84 44.70 22.46
CA GLU A 762 -6.56 45.97 22.36
C GLU A 762 -5.82 46.96 21.43
N LEU A 763 -4.50 47.12 21.63
CA LEU A 763 -3.66 47.98 20.81
C LEU A 763 -3.69 47.58 19.34
N TYR A 764 -3.59 46.28 19.05
CA TYR A 764 -3.57 45.76 17.68
C TYR A 764 -4.96 45.71 17.03
N SER A 765 -6.01 45.28 17.74
CA SER A 765 -7.38 45.17 17.20
C SER A 765 -7.95 46.51 16.75
N ASN A 766 -7.56 47.62 17.38
CA ASN A 766 -7.94 48.97 16.98
C ASN A 766 -7.34 49.40 15.62
N THR A 767 -6.29 48.73 15.14
CA THR A 767 -5.74 48.97 13.78
C THR A 767 -6.60 48.35 12.66
N LYS A 768 -7.55 47.47 13.01
CA LYS A 768 -8.40 46.68 12.09
C LYS A 768 -7.62 45.77 11.12
N SER A 769 -6.33 45.55 11.35
CA SER A 769 -5.51 44.67 10.54
C SER A 769 -5.59 43.20 10.99
N LYS A 770 -5.37 42.26 10.06
CA LYS A 770 -5.21 40.82 10.34
C LYS A 770 -3.77 40.31 10.18
N SER A 771 -2.83 41.17 9.81
CA SER A 771 -1.45 40.78 9.47
C SER A 771 -0.48 40.86 10.65
N ILE A 772 0.58 40.07 10.62
CA ILE A 772 1.62 40.11 11.64
C ILE A 772 2.36 41.47 11.60
N PRO A 773 2.41 42.25 12.70
CA PRO A 773 3.18 43.48 12.79
C PRO A 773 4.68 43.23 12.63
N GLN A 774 5.36 44.12 11.91
CA GLN A 774 6.81 44.05 11.70
C GLN A 774 7.50 45.28 12.30
N LEU A 775 8.48 45.09 13.19
CA LEU A 775 9.26 46.20 13.76
C LEU A 775 10.13 46.87 12.68
N LEU A 776 9.79 48.10 12.29
CA LEU A 776 10.51 48.90 11.31
C LEU A 776 11.66 49.67 11.93
N TYR A 777 11.39 50.36 13.05
CA TYR A 777 12.31 51.30 13.67
C TYR A 777 12.28 51.18 15.19
N ARG A 778 13.44 51.25 15.83
CA ARG A 778 13.60 51.34 17.29
C ARG A 778 14.69 52.36 17.61
N GLY A 779 14.40 53.33 18.47
CA GLY A 779 15.33 54.40 18.83
C GLY A 779 16.66 53.89 19.38
N SER A 780 16.64 52.93 20.32
CA SER A 780 17.88 52.31 20.84
C SER A 780 18.67 51.48 19.83
N ARG A 781 18.03 50.97 18.77
CA ARG A 781 18.68 50.17 17.71
C ARG A 781 19.20 51.03 16.57
N ASP A 782 18.39 51.99 16.14
CA ASP A 782 18.56 52.74 14.89
C ASP A 782 19.00 54.19 15.13
N GLY A 783 19.04 54.66 16.38
CA GLY A 783 19.31 56.05 16.77
C GLY A 783 18.02 56.90 16.81
N PHE A 784 18.11 58.12 17.37
CA PHE A 784 16.95 59.00 17.63
C PHE A 784 16.88 60.22 16.70
N LYS A 785 17.58 60.20 15.57
CA LYS A 785 17.58 61.29 14.58
C LYS A 785 16.43 61.15 13.59
N ALA A 786 15.86 62.26 13.14
CA ALA A 786 14.79 62.26 12.14
C ALA A 786 15.22 61.58 10.83
N GLU A 787 16.47 61.76 10.41
CA GLU A 787 17.06 61.07 9.25
C GLU A 787 16.94 59.55 9.34
N HIS A 788 17.24 58.97 10.52
CA HIS A 788 17.19 57.52 10.72
C HIS A 788 15.75 57.00 10.70
N PHE A 789 14.82 57.74 11.31
CA PHE A 789 13.40 57.42 11.25
C PHE A 789 12.88 57.44 9.81
N HIS A 790 13.12 58.51 9.06
CA HIS A 790 12.63 58.64 7.69
C HIS A 790 13.23 57.58 6.76
N SER A 791 14.49 57.19 6.97
CA SER A 791 15.12 56.11 6.19
C SER A 791 14.41 54.75 6.33
N LYS A 792 13.66 54.54 7.42
CA LYS A 792 12.99 53.25 7.72
C LYS A 792 11.47 53.31 7.66
N CYS A 793 10.87 54.45 7.99
CA CYS A 793 9.42 54.59 8.17
C CYS A 793 8.73 55.23 6.96
N ASP A 794 9.45 55.96 6.11
CA ASP A 794 8.85 56.60 4.93
C ASP A 794 8.32 55.55 3.94
N ASN A 795 7.14 55.82 3.37
CA ASN A 795 6.48 54.99 2.36
C ASN A 795 6.21 53.53 2.78
N GLN A 796 6.18 53.22 4.09
CA GLN A 796 5.93 51.86 4.58
C GLN A 796 4.46 51.47 4.71
N GLY A 797 3.52 52.35 4.38
CA GLY A 797 2.08 52.11 4.60
C GLY A 797 1.66 52.41 6.04
N PRO A 798 0.63 51.70 6.57
CA PRO A 798 0.14 51.88 7.93
C PRO A 798 1.20 51.56 8.98
N THR A 799 1.28 52.39 10.02
CA THR A 799 2.25 52.21 11.10
C THR A 799 1.64 52.47 12.46
N LEU A 800 2.13 51.71 13.44
CA LEU A 800 1.85 51.87 14.87
C LEU A 800 3.13 52.32 15.56
N THR A 801 3.11 53.52 16.11
CA THR A 801 4.23 54.13 16.85
C THR A 801 3.99 54.04 18.35
N ILE A 802 4.93 53.47 19.09
CA ILE A 802 4.89 53.31 20.55
C ILE A 802 6.08 54.09 21.14
N ILE A 803 5.81 54.95 22.12
CA ILE A 803 6.77 55.90 22.70
C ILE A 803 6.78 55.73 24.22
N LYS A 804 7.97 55.72 24.79
CA LYS A 804 8.19 55.83 26.24
C LYS A 804 8.86 57.16 26.55
N SER A 805 8.28 57.95 27.45
CA SER A 805 8.88 59.21 27.92
C SER A 805 9.92 58.96 29.01
N GLU A 806 10.66 60.01 29.39
CA GLU A 806 11.52 60.00 30.59
C GLU A 806 10.72 59.84 31.90
N HIS A 807 9.42 60.12 31.90
CA HIS A 807 8.52 59.97 33.05
C HIS A 807 7.88 58.58 33.12
N ASN A 808 8.45 57.59 32.43
CA ASN A 808 7.92 56.22 32.31
C ASN A 808 6.48 56.10 31.77
N GLN A 809 5.95 57.14 31.12
CA GLN A 809 4.64 57.06 30.47
C GLN A 809 4.78 56.39 29.10
N ILE A 810 3.89 55.44 28.80
CA ILE A 810 3.80 54.75 27.50
C ILE A 810 2.60 55.29 26.74
N PHE A 811 2.84 55.80 25.54
CA PHE A 811 1.80 56.39 24.69
C PHE A 811 2.25 56.31 23.22
N GLY A 812 1.39 56.68 22.29
CA GLY A 812 1.75 56.61 20.87
C GLY A 812 0.59 56.89 19.95
N GLY A 813 0.72 56.47 18.70
CA GLY A 813 -0.34 56.62 17.72
C GLY A 813 -0.26 55.65 16.56
N PHE A 814 -1.40 55.45 15.92
CA PHE A 814 -1.56 54.68 14.70
C PHE A 814 -2.00 55.61 13.57
N THR A 815 -1.48 55.34 12.37
CA THR A 815 -1.98 55.93 11.12
C THR A 815 -2.03 54.86 10.04
N SER A 816 -3.07 54.91 9.20
CA SER A 816 -3.17 54.12 7.97
C SER A 816 -2.35 54.68 6.81
N LYS A 817 -1.74 55.85 6.98
CA LYS A 817 -0.98 56.57 5.95
C LYS A 817 0.52 56.39 6.17
N SER A 818 1.27 56.56 5.09
CA SER A 818 2.73 56.49 5.15
C SER A 818 3.34 57.82 5.61
N TRP A 819 4.40 57.72 6.40
CA TRP A 819 5.31 58.84 6.66
C TRP A 819 6.02 59.29 5.38
N ARG A 820 6.42 60.57 5.37
CA ARG A 820 7.22 61.20 4.31
C ARG A 820 8.14 62.25 4.93
N SER A 821 9.27 62.48 4.28
CA SER A 821 10.27 63.51 4.63
C SER A 821 10.04 64.85 3.91
N ARG A 822 8.89 65.08 3.27
CA ARG A 822 8.56 66.42 2.73
C ARG A 822 8.00 67.30 3.85
N SER A 823 8.57 68.48 4.07
CA SER A 823 8.08 69.39 5.11
C SER A 823 6.81 70.16 4.71
N GLY A 824 5.85 70.21 5.64
CA GLY A 824 4.71 71.14 5.59
C GLY A 824 3.42 70.59 4.98
N GLU A 825 3.33 69.28 4.73
CA GLU A 825 2.11 68.64 4.25
C GLU A 825 1.33 68.03 5.43
N CYS A 826 0.04 68.38 5.53
CA CYS A 826 -0.90 67.76 6.44
C CYS A 826 -1.57 66.58 5.74
N VAL A 827 -1.61 65.42 6.39
CA VAL A 827 -2.12 64.20 5.79
C VAL A 827 -3.45 63.83 6.45
N THR A 828 -4.45 63.62 5.60
CA THR A 828 -5.80 63.23 6.04
C THR A 828 -5.89 61.74 6.37
N ASP A 829 -6.35 61.39 7.57
CA ASP A 829 -6.56 59.99 7.98
C ASP A 829 -7.67 59.84 9.03
N SER A 830 -8.83 59.33 8.60
CA SER A 830 -10.01 59.07 9.44
C SER A 830 -9.85 57.86 10.38
N SER A 831 -8.84 57.01 10.14
CA SER A 831 -8.55 55.84 10.96
C SER A 831 -7.47 56.08 12.01
N ALA A 832 -6.85 57.26 12.00
CA ALA A 832 -5.79 57.58 12.94
C ALA A 832 -6.34 57.70 14.36
N PHE A 833 -5.57 57.19 15.32
CA PHE A 833 -5.83 57.36 16.74
C PHE A 833 -4.50 57.50 17.48
N ILE A 834 -4.54 58.17 18.62
CA ILE A 834 -3.43 58.14 19.59
C ILE A 834 -3.87 57.37 20.82
N PHE A 835 -2.94 56.90 21.63
CA PHE A 835 -3.26 56.07 22.79
C PHE A 835 -2.32 56.31 23.95
N LYS A 836 -2.74 55.88 25.14
CA LYS A 836 -1.95 55.82 26.37
C LYS A 836 -2.11 54.44 27.01
N ILE A 837 -1.02 53.93 27.57
CA ILE A 837 -1.00 52.72 28.39
C ILE A 837 -0.56 53.11 29.81
N THR A 838 -1.40 52.83 30.80
CA THR A 838 -1.15 53.15 32.20
C THR A 838 -0.91 51.86 33.00
N ASP A 839 0.17 51.81 33.78
CA ASP A 839 0.43 50.72 34.73
C ASP A 839 -0.04 51.11 36.13
N SER A 840 -1.00 50.37 36.68
CA SER A 840 -1.48 50.51 38.06
C SER A 840 -1.18 49.24 38.86
N ASN A 841 0.02 49.16 39.45
CA ASN A 841 0.48 48.02 40.26
C ASN A 841 0.42 46.66 39.53
N GLY A 842 0.84 46.62 38.26
CA GLY A 842 0.87 45.40 37.46
C GLY A 842 -0.43 45.08 36.73
N SER A 843 -1.42 45.97 36.79
CA SER A 843 -2.59 45.94 35.90
C SER A 843 -2.48 47.07 34.90
N TYR A 844 -2.29 46.71 33.63
CA TYR A 844 -2.19 47.67 32.53
C TYR A 844 -3.59 48.07 32.04
N GLN A 845 -3.77 49.35 31.72
CA GLN A 845 -4.99 49.89 31.11
C GLN A 845 -4.66 50.59 29.79
N PHE A 846 -5.44 50.30 28.75
CA PHE A 846 -5.32 50.91 27.43
C PHE A 846 -6.44 51.94 27.22
N GLU A 847 -6.04 53.17 26.86
CA GLU A 847 -6.95 54.24 26.48
C GLU A 847 -6.59 54.72 25.07
N HIS A 848 -7.55 54.74 24.15
CA HIS A 848 -7.36 55.29 22.81
C HIS A 848 -8.18 56.57 22.62
N PHE A 849 -7.64 57.49 21.83
CA PHE A 849 -8.20 58.80 21.54
C PHE A 849 -8.36 58.94 20.02
N LYS A 850 -9.60 59.02 19.55
CA LYS A 850 -9.97 59.19 18.14
C LYS A 850 -9.61 60.57 17.62
N ILE A 851 -9.30 60.62 16.33
CA ILE A 851 -9.10 61.87 15.60
C ILE A 851 -10.41 62.68 15.52
N GLN A 852 -10.32 64.00 15.72
CA GLN A 852 -11.45 64.95 15.58
C GLN A 852 -11.34 65.83 14.33
N ARG A 853 -10.11 66.05 13.84
CA ARG A 853 -9.80 66.85 12.65
C ARG A 853 -8.98 66.03 11.68
N GLU A 854 -9.67 65.19 10.93
CA GLU A 854 -9.08 64.15 10.08
C GLU A 854 -8.07 64.73 9.08
N GLU A 855 -8.28 65.95 8.58
CA GLU A 855 -7.43 66.62 7.60
C GLU A 855 -5.99 66.89 8.07
N ASN A 856 -5.75 66.83 9.39
CA ASN A 856 -4.44 67.06 10.02
C ASN A 856 -4.06 65.89 10.94
N ALA A 857 -4.47 64.66 10.61
CA ALA A 857 -4.21 63.48 11.44
C ALA A 857 -2.71 63.24 11.69
N ILE A 858 -1.89 63.32 10.63
CA ILE A 858 -0.43 63.36 10.77
C ILE A 858 0.13 64.56 9.99
N LEU A 859 1.26 65.09 10.47
CA LEU A 859 2.00 66.14 9.78
C LEU A 859 3.33 65.57 9.31
N VAL A 860 3.68 65.74 8.03
CA VAL A 860 4.98 65.26 7.54
C VAL A 860 6.03 66.38 7.59
N ASN A 861 7.19 66.07 8.16
CA ASN A 861 8.30 67.01 8.31
C ASN A 861 9.64 66.31 8.51
N GLN A 862 10.63 66.61 7.67
CA GLN A 862 11.97 66.00 7.69
C GLN A 862 12.75 66.15 9.01
N TYR A 863 12.36 67.09 9.86
CA TYR A 863 13.05 67.36 11.14
C TYR A 863 12.44 66.64 12.34
N TYR A 864 11.32 65.92 12.15
CA TYR A 864 10.59 65.24 13.20
C TYR A 864 10.50 63.75 12.90
N LEU A 865 10.35 62.92 13.94
CA LEU A 865 10.13 61.49 13.80
C LEU A 865 8.63 61.25 13.56
N ALA A 866 7.85 61.22 14.64
CA ALA A 866 6.40 61.02 14.60
C ALA A 866 5.66 62.30 15.01
N LEU A 867 4.75 62.76 14.14
CA LEU A 867 3.88 63.92 14.35
C LEU A 867 2.42 63.50 14.15
N PHE A 868 1.69 63.34 15.24
CA PHE A 868 0.25 63.09 15.21
C PHE A 868 -0.46 64.42 15.50
N GLY A 869 -0.95 65.06 14.44
CA GLY A 869 -1.42 66.44 14.45
C GLY A 869 -0.43 67.38 15.13
N ALA A 870 -0.89 68.09 16.15
CA ALA A 870 -0.03 68.81 17.09
C ALA A 870 -0.08 68.23 18.51
N ASP A 871 -0.72 67.09 18.70
CA ASP A 871 -0.95 66.47 20.01
C ASP A 871 0.28 65.67 20.46
N ILE A 872 0.95 64.98 19.53
CA ILE A 872 2.25 64.33 19.76
C ILE A 872 3.24 64.87 18.74
N GLN A 873 4.33 65.46 19.21
CA GLN A 873 5.41 65.96 18.36
C GLN A 873 6.76 65.42 18.83
N ILE A 874 7.41 64.56 18.04
CA ILE A 874 8.72 63.98 18.39
C ILE A 874 9.81 64.58 17.50
N GLU A 875 10.70 65.39 18.08
CA GLU A 875 11.79 66.07 17.34
C GLU A 875 13.01 65.16 17.15
N SER A 876 13.89 65.48 16.19
CA SER A 876 15.22 64.86 16.12
C SER A 876 15.99 64.98 17.43
N ASP A 877 16.79 63.96 17.75
CA ASP A 877 17.59 63.86 18.97
C ASP A 877 16.73 63.94 20.25
N CYS A 878 15.49 63.44 20.18
CA CYS A 878 14.49 63.48 21.26
C CYS A 878 14.92 62.78 22.55
N ASN A 879 15.94 61.93 22.52
CA ASN A 879 16.54 61.33 23.72
C ASN A 879 17.48 62.29 24.46
N LEU A 880 18.01 63.32 23.79
CA LEU A 880 18.99 64.25 24.35
C LEU A 880 18.40 65.63 24.68
N ASN A 881 17.29 66.02 24.06
CA ASN A 881 16.69 67.36 24.20
C ASN A 881 15.21 67.34 24.66
N TYR A 882 14.76 68.45 25.25
CA TYR A 882 13.39 68.65 25.74
C TYR A 882 12.50 69.39 24.72
N ARG A 883 12.63 69.08 23.42
CA ARG A 883 11.86 69.79 22.39
C ARG A 883 10.67 69.00 21.85
N SER A 884 10.57 67.71 22.18
CA SER A 884 9.35 66.93 21.90
C SER A 884 8.19 67.45 22.75
N ARG A 885 6.98 67.43 22.20
CA ARG A 885 5.78 68.07 22.80
C ARG A 885 4.59 67.14 22.90
N SER A 886 3.86 67.28 24.00
CA SER A 886 2.56 66.64 24.26
C SER A 886 1.53 67.74 24.47
N ASN A 887 0.53 67.84 23.61
CA ASN A 887 -0.49 68.90 23.62
C ASN A 887 -1.87 68.33 23.25
N LEU A 888 -2.30 67.34 24.04
CA LEU A 888 -3.52 66.57 23.80
C LEU A 888 -4.77 67.46 23.81
N GLY A 889 -5.63 67.28 22.81
CA GLY A 889 -6.88 68.02 22.62
C GLY A 889 -6.89 69.02 21.48
N SER A 890 -5.85 69.02 20.65
CA SER A 890 -5.77 69.94 19.51
C SER A 890 -6.42 69.36 18.26
N TYR A 891 -6.12 68.08 17.97
CA TYR A 891 -6.61 67.35 16.81
C TYR A 891 -7.23 66.01 17.18
N TYR A 892 -6.82 65.41 18.31
CA TYR A 892 -7.38 64.17 18.86
C TYR A 892 -8.27 64.47 20.07
N GLU A 893 -9.16 63.53 20.39
CA GLU A 893 -10.11 63.70 21.49
C GLU A 893 -9.43 63.86 22.85
N LEU A 894 -9.98 64.77 23.67
CA LEU A 894 -9.57 64.95 25.05
C LEU A 894 -10.22 63.90 25.96
N PRO A 895 -9.51 63.41 26.99
CA PRO A 895 -10.13 62.63 28.05
C PRO A 895 -11.26 63.42 28.72
N LYS A 896 -12.32 62.72 29.15
CA LYS A 896 -13.48 63.36 29.80
C LYS A 896 -13.05 64.14 31.05
N GLY A 897 -13.44 65.41 31.12
CA GLY A 897 -13.14 66.30 32.25
C GLY A 897 -11.91 67.19 32.08
N TYR A 898 -11.18 67.07 30.97
CA TYR A 898 -9.99 67.90 30.68
C TYR A 898 -10.35 69.08 29.77
N GLN A 899 -9.70 70.23 29.99
CA GLN A 899 -9.86 71.43 29.18
C GLN A 899 -8.67 71.61 28.24
N LYS A 900 -8.95 71.93 26.97
CA LYS A 900 -7.90 72.17 25.97
C LYS A 900 -6.95 73.28 26.43
N GLY A 901 -5.64 73.00 26.34
CA GLY A 901 -4.59 73.94 26.71
C GLY A 901 -4.32 74.05 28.21
N SER A 902 -5.02 73.30 29.06
CA SER A 902 -4.70 73.20 30.48
C SER A 902 -3.41 72.39 30.71
N ASN A 903 -2.76 72.61 31.86
CA ASN A 903 -1.53 71.88 32.20
C ASN A 903 -1.79 70.37 32.32
N GLU A 904 -2.95 69.97 32.83
CA GLU A 904 -3.36 68.58 32.99
C GLU A 904 -3.51 67.89 31.63
N ALA A 905 -4.13 68.55 30.65
CA ALA A 905 -4.28 68.01 29.29
C ALA A 905 -2.91 67.87 28.59
N ASN A 906 -2.07 68.89 28.72
CA ASN A 906 -0.73 68.94 28.15
C ASN A 906 0.19 67.84 28.69
N ASN A 907 0.11 67.58 30.01
CA ASN A 907 0.94 66.58 30.68
C ASN A 907 0.37 65.16 30.57
N TYR A 908 -0.83 64.99 30.02
CA TYR A 908 -1.60 63.74 30.13
C TYR A 908 -0.88 62.53 29.48
N LEU A 909 -0.32 62.67 28.28
CA LEU A 909 0.32 61.55 27.57
C LEU A 909 1.74 61.29 28.08
N ALA A 910 2.59 62.31 28.02
CA ALA A 910 4.02 62.15 28.24
C ALA A 910 4.50 62.45 29.68
N GLY A 911 3.60 62.89 30.57
CA GLY A 911 3.94 63.34 31.93
C GLY A 911 4.32 64.82 32.03
N SER A 912 4.73 65.44 30.92
CA SER A 912 5.00 66.88 30.83
C SER A 912 4.76 67.41 29.40
N TYR A 913 4.49 68.72 29.28
CA TYR A 913 4.30 69.37 27.97
C TYR A 913 5.54 69.26 27.08
N TYR A 914 6.73 69.48 27.64
CA TYR A 914 8.03 69.23 27.00
C TYR A 914 8.69 68.02 27.66
N PHE A 915 9.20 67.07 26.88
CA PHE A 915 9.78 65.84 27.41
C PHE A 915 10.90 65.28 26.52
N LYS A 916 11.74 64.43 27.11
CA LYS A 916 12.65 63.51 26.41
C LYS A 916 11.99 62.16 26.16
N VAL A 917 12.35 61.54 25.05
CA VAL A 917 11.96 60.17 24.69
C VAL A 917 13.02 59.20 25.23
N SER A 918 12.61 58.26 26.07
CA SER A 918 13.50 57.19 26.55
C SER A 918 13.59 56.05 25.54
N GLU A 919 12.50 55.74 24.84
CA GLU A 919 12.46 54.78 23.74
C GLU A 919 11.31 55.09 22.77
N ILE A 920 11.48 54.75 21.50
CA ILE A 920 10.44 54.84 20.47
C ILE A 920 10.54 53.63 19.53
N GLU A 921 9.42 52.97 19.28
CA GLU A 921 9.30 51.84 18.34
C GLU A 921 8.22 52.12 17.30
N VAL A 922 8.46 51.72 16.06
CA VAL A 922 7.48 51.84 14.96
C VAL A 922 7.30 50.48 14.32
N PHE A 923 6.06 50.01 14.27
CA PHE A 923 5.68 48.76 13.66
C PHE A 923 4.91 49.02 12.37
N LYS A 924 5.28 48.33 11.29
CA LYS A 924 4.46 48.23 10.08
C LYS A 924 3.26 47.36 10.38
N ILE A 925 2.08 47.85 10.00
CA ILE A 925 0.83 47.11 10.06
C ILE A 925 0.42 46.83 8.61
N ASN A 926 0.59 45.59 8.12
CA ASN A 926 0.13 45.27 6.76
C ASN A 926 -1.41 45.21 6.77
N GLN A 927 -2.09 45.70 5.73
CA GLN A 927 -3.56 45.63 5.68
C GLN A 927 -4.05 44.25 5.30
#